data_AF-A0A8J6K9Z1-F1
#
_entry.id   AF-A0A8J6K9Z1-F1
#
_cell.length_a   1.000
_cell.length_b   1.000
_cell.length_c   1.000
_cell.angle_alpha   90.00
_cell.angle_beta   90.00
_cell.angle_gamma   90.00
#
_symmetry.space_group_name_H-M   'P 1'
#
loop_
_entity.id
_entity.type
_entity.pdbx_description
1 polymer ?
#
loop_
_entity_poly.entity_id
_entity_poly.type
_entity_poly.pdbx_seq_one_letter_code
_entity_poly.pdbx_strand_id
1 'polypeptide(L)'
;NDAINPEDFPETVFRTFLMQLCPRPDIDEIFTSYHSKAKPYMTKDHLTKFINQKQRDSRLNELLFPVAKIEQVKTLIEKYEPSAINKQRGQLSPEGMVWFLCGSENSIVSMDKLLLNQDMNQPIPHYFINSSHNTYLTAGQFSGASSPEMYRQTLLSGCRCVELDCWKGKPPEEEPIITHGFTMTTEILFKDVIEAIAESAFKRSPYPVILSFENHVDSAKQQAKMAEYCRTIFGDMLLTDVLEKYPLKPGYPVPSPNELLGKILIKNKKNQAFSSAEKKLQTSDSTSTEQGNSQISENSDNQGEAAGNEGENNEVVENVDEEEKQMQSDEGTAGQEATAYEEMSSLVNYIQPIKFESFEVSAQKNQSYVISSFVETKAYDLLTRFPVQFIEYNKRQMSRIYPKGTRMDSSNYMPQMFWNAGCQMVALNFQTMDLAMQQNMACFEFNGSSGYILKHEFMRRADKQFDPFTVDRIDVVVANTLSITIISGQFLSDKSVKSYVEVELFGLPGDPKRKYKTKLTSTANSINPVWKEEPYVFEKILMPEMASLRVAAFEEGGKFIGHRIIPVDVIRSGYHHMCLRSESNMALTMPSLFVYVEVKDYVPESLAEPETTNQDELQKQKGFMKLQKKQEKELKEMERKGMKRREEIIQKYSSAFNDLYAQMNKKKNSKKASKSLEDEYGSVWGAGEIPGKPDPKIVELKEKLEQELMRLGEELYESIWKKKEQHSSEQFTKLLELAQEKQATELKVLKESTDSDTKQMKKKLEMKRMERLEAMSKNTMDKVALERLKKEINNSHIQEVVQVLQMVSDKWSNQQQKLEEKQTEGLQAIKEKGEQMQKDLQQEYLEKVKSLELEITDVVHDCMAPWFPSEAKSLKKGPKNCVNRWEFLFAKHDKMESSVTKTQEESKSQKDSLAKDVEDVGGKTLSEEVSTQ
;
A
#
# COMPACT_ATOMS: atom_id res chain seq x y z
N ASN A 1 -32.73 4.44 -34.43
CA ASN A 1 -32.58 3.84 -33.10
C ASN A 1 -32.34 2.37 -33.31
N ASP A 2 -31.08 1.99 -33.42
CA ASP A 2 -30.71 0.59 -33.47
C ASP A 2 -30.82 0.01 -32.05
N ALA A 3 -31.13 -1.27 -31.95
CA ALA A 3 -31.22 -2.00 -30.69
C ALA A 3 -30.46 -3.32 -30.81
N ILE A 4 -29.86 -3.76 -29.70
CA ILE A 4 -29.16 -5.05 -29.60
C ILE A 4 -30.07 -6.01 -28.83
N ASN A 5 -30.30 -7.21 -29.35
CA ASN A 5 -31.06 -8.22 -28.61
C ASN A 5 -30.27 -8.64 -27.37
N PRO A 6 -30.90 -8.83 -26.19
CA PRO A 6 -30.18 -9.28 -25.00
C PRO A 6 -29.41 -10.60 -25.19
N GLU A 7 -29.92 -11.49 -26.04
CA GLU A 7 -29.27 -12.76 -26.41
C GLU A 7 -27.94 -12.57 -27.15
N ASP A 8 -27.80 -11.46 -27.88
CA ASP A 8 -26.57 -11.09 -28.61
C ASP A 8 -25.56 -10.34 -27.72
N PHE A 9 -25.92 -10.01 -26.47
CA PHE A 9 -25.08 -9.28 -25.52
C PHE A 9 -24.80 -10.05 -24.21
N PRO A 10 -24.30 -11.30 -24.26
CA PRO A 10 -23.88 -12.02 -23.07
C PRO A 10 -22.63 -11.39 -22.45
N GLU A 11 -22.29 -11.81 -21.23
CA GLU A 11 -21.12 -11.30 -20.49
C GLU A 11 -19.82 -11.37 -21.30
N THR A 12 -19.61 -12.43 -22.08
CA THR A 12 -18.41 -12.58 -22.91
C THR A 12 -18.30 -11.49 -23.98
N VAL A 13 -19.41 -11.11 -24.61
CA VAL A 13 -19.47 -10.02 -25.60
C VAL A 13 -19.30 -8.68 -24.89
N PHE A 14 -19.92 -8.50 -23.72
CA PHE A 14 -19.75 -7.29 -22.92
C PHE A 14 -18.30 -7.07 -22.48
N ARG A 15 -17.59 -8.13 -22.08
CA ARG A 15 -16.16 -8.09 -21.76
C ARG A 15 -15.33 -7.66 -22.97
N THR A 16 -15.58 -8.21 -24.14
CA THR A 16 -14.91 -7.78 -25.39
C THR A 16 -15.21 -6.31 -25.72
N PHE A 17 -16.46 -5.88 -25.55
CA PHE A 17 -16.84 -4.48 -25.70
C PHE A 17 -16.06 -3.56 -24.75
N LEU A 18 -15.93 -3.94 -23.46
CA LEU A 18 -15.15 -3.17 -22.50
C LEU A 18 -13.66 -3.10 -22.87
N MET A 19 -13.07 -4.19 -23.36
CA MET A 19 -11.67 -4.19 -23.82
C MET A 19 -11.43 -3.29 -25.03
N GLN A 20 -12.44 -3.12 -25.90
CA GLN A 20 -12.38 -2.21 -27.03
C GLN A 20 -12.62 -0.74 -26.61
N LEU A 21 -13.56 -0.51 -25.70
CA LEU A 21 -13.91 0.83 -25.20
C LEU A 21 -12.85 1.40 -24.26
N CYS A 22 -12.28 0.56 -23.40
CA CYS A 22 -11.32 0.92 -22.35
C CYS A 22 -10.04 0.06 -22.47
N PRO A 23 -9.19 0.30 -23.49
CA PRO A 23 -7.91 -0.39 -23.62
C PRO A 23 -7.01 -0.21 -22.40
N ARG A 24 -6.22 -1.25 -22.07
CA ARG A 24 -5.39 -1.34 -20.84
C ARG A 24 -3.89 -1.52 -21.13
N PRO A 25 -3.22 -0.52 -21.75
CA PRO A 25 -1.79 -0.60 -22.05
C PRO A 25 -0.91 -0.65 -20.79
N ASP A 26 -1.44 -0.19 -19.66
CA ASP A 26 -0.85 -0.29 -18.33
C ASP A 26 -0.70 -1.73 -17.85
N ILE A 27 -1.68 -2.59 -18.13
CA ILE A 27 -1.61 -4.01 -17.78
C ILE A 27 -0.72 -4.79 -18.75
N ASP A 28 -0.70 -4.40 -20.04
CA ASP A 28 0.21 -4.99 -21.03
C ASP A 28 1.69 -4.77 -20.65
N GLU A 29 2.02 -3.62 -20.07
CA GLU A 29 3.36 -3.31 -19.55
C GLU A 29 3.74 -4.24 -18.39
N ILE A 30 2.82 -4.48 -17.44
CA ILE A 30 3.02 -5.46 -16.36
C ILE A 30 3.24 -6.85 -16.96
N PHE A 31 2.42 -7.23 -17.94
CA PHE A 31 2.46 -8.56 -18.54
C PHE A 31 3.79 -8.88 -19.25
N THR A 32 4.33 -7.88 -19.96
CA THR A 32 5.58 -8.01 -20.72
C THR A 32 6.83 -7.98 -19.83
N SER A 33 6.77 -7.33 -18.67
CA SER A 33 7.92 -7.25 -17.73
C SER A 33 8.43 -8.61 -17.23
N TYR A 34 7.59 -9.65 -17.23
CA TYR A 34 7.94 -11.01 -16.79
C TYR A 34 8.54 -11.89 -17.88
N HIS A 35 8.76 -11.35 -19.08
CA HIS A 35 9.22 -12.11 -20.25
C HIS A 35 10.50 -11.52 -20.83
N SER A 36 11.59 -12.29 -20.80
CA SER A 36 12.85 -11.96 -21.51
C SER A 36 12.74 -12.15 -23.04
N LYS A 37 11.74 -12.90 -23.50
CA LYS A 37 11.36 -13.10 -24.91
C LYS A 37 9.87 -12.86 -25.01
N ALA A 38 9.42 -11.89 -25.81
CA ALA A 38 8.02 -11.47 -25.96
C ALA A 38 7.10 -12.64 -26.36
N LYS A 39 6.62 -13.42 -25.38
CA LYS A 39 5.62 -14.46 -25.57
C LYS A 39 4.24 -13.87 -25.33
N PRO A 40 3.21 -14.27 -26.09
CA PRO A 40 1.87 -13.70 -25.98
C PRO A 40 1.06 -14.26 -24.80
N TYR A 41 1.68 -14.98 -23.86
CA TYR A 41 1.01 -15.66 -22.74
C TYR A 41 1.90 -15.75 -21.49
N MET A 42 1.32 -15.76 -20.29
CA MET A 42 1.97 -16.16 -19.05
C MET A 42 1.71 -17.64 -18.76
N THR A 43 2.72 -18.37 -18.28
CA THR A 43 2.54 -19.74 -17.81
C THR A 43 2.03 -19.77 -16.37
N LYS A 44 1.50 -20.92 -15.93
CA LYS A 44 1.20 -21.18 -14.52
C LYS A 44 2.34 -20.81 -13.55
N ASP A 45 3.59 -21.07 -13.93
CA ASP A 45 4.76 -20.76 -13.09
C ASP A 45 5.01 -19.26 -13.00
N HIS A 46 4.88 -18.53 -14.13
CA HIS A 46 5.00 -17.07 -14.14
C HIS A 46 3.90 -16.41 -13.30
N LEU A 47 2.65 -16.86 -13.43
CA LEU A 47 1.54 -16.31 -12.65
C LEU A 47 1.68 -16.66 -11.15
N THR A 48 2.15 -17.86 -10.82
CA THR A 48 2.43 -18.25 -9.43
C THR A 48 3.50 -17.34 -8.81
N LYS A 49 4.57 -17.07 -9.57
CA LYS A 49 5.61 -16.13 -9.17
C LYS A 49 5.05 -14.71 -8.98
N PHE A 50 4.24 -14.23 -9.91
CA PHE A 50 3.58 -12.92 -9.82
C PHE A 50 2.72 -12.80 -8.55
N ILE A 51 1.85 -13.78 -8.29
CA ILE A 51 0.96 -13.77 -7.12
C ILE A 51 1.79 -13.77 -5.82
N ASN A 52 2.79 -14.64 -5.71
CA ASN A 52 3.54 -14.81 -4.48
C ASN A 52 4.59 -13.71 -4.23
N GLN A 53 5.05 -13.01 -5.27
CA GLN A 53 6.09 -11.98 -5.14
C GLN A 53 5.58 -10.54 -5.24
N LYS A 54 4.51 -10.28 -6.01
CA LYS A 54 3.96 -8.93 -6.19
C LYS A 54 2.61 -8.72 -5.50
N GLN A 55 1.72 -9.71 -5.53
CA GLN A 55 0.38 -9.58 -4.93
C GLN A 55 0.30 -10.01 -3.46
N ARG A 56 1.40 -10.52 -2.92
CA ARG A 56 1.46 -10.98 -1.54
C ARG A 56 1.99 -9.87 -0.66
N ASP A 57 1.32 -9.65 0.46
CA ASP A 57 1.81 -8.80 1.53
C ASP A 57 2.93 -9.50 2.31
N SER A 58 4.10 -8.86 2.34
CA SER A 58 5.32 -9.37 2.99
C SER A 58 5.19 -9.51 4.51
N ARG A 59 4.25 -8.78 5.13
CA ARG A 59 4.00 -8.80 6.59
C ARG A 59 3.27 -10.06 7.03
N LEU A 60 2.64 -10.78 6.09
CA LEU A 60 1.80 -11.95 6.42
C LEU A 60 2.64 -13.19 6.71
N ASN A 61 2.43 -13.76 7.89
CA ASN A 61 3.04 -15.02 8.29
C ASN A 61 2.73 -16.16 7.30
N GLU A 62 3.76 -16.84 6.81
CA GLU A 62 3.64 -17.88 5.79
C GLU A 62 2.92 -19.15 6.27
N LEU A 63 2.92 -19.43 7.58
CA LEU A 63 2.21 -20.59 8.14
C LEU A 63 0.71 -20.33 8.22
N LEU A 64 0.31 -19.13 8.67
CA LEU A 64 -1.11 -18.75 8.77
C LEU A 64 -1.72 -18.44 7.40
N PHE A 65 -0.93 -17.84 6.51
CA PHE A 65 -1.35 -17.45 5.17
C PHE A 65 -0.40 -18.10 4.14
N PRO A 66 -0.56 -19.39 3.81
CA PRO A 66 0.35 -20.08 2.91
C PRO A 66 0.42 -19.44 1.53
N VAL A 67 1.59 -19.57 0.89
CA VAL A 67 1.80 -19.13 -0.49
C VAL A 67 0.91 -19.89 -1.46
N ALA A 68 0.52 -19.25 -2.56
CA ALA A 68 -0.33 -19.87 -3.57
C ALA A 68 0.43 -21.03 -4.24
N LYS A 69 -0.20 -22.20 -4.25
CA LYS A 69 0.32 -23.41 -4.92
C LYS A 69 -0.04 -23.40 -6.41
N ILE A 70 0.78 -24.06 -7.22
CA ILE A 70 0.60 -24.11 -8.69
C ILE A 70 -0.79 -24.65 -9.07
N GLU A 71 -1.33 -25.60 -8.32
CA GLU A 71 -2.67 -26.18 -8.54
C GLU A 71 -3.79 -25.16 -8.31
N GLN A 72 -3.65 -24.30 -7.30
CA GLN A 72 -4.59 -23.21 -7.03
C GLN A 72 -4.52 -22.16 -8.14
N VAL A 73 -3.30 -21.83 -8.59
CA VAL A 73 -3.08 -20.88 -9.70
C VAL A 73 -3.66 -21.41 -11.01
N LYS A 74 -3.58 -22.72 -11.27
CA LYS A 74 -4.24 -23.34 -12.43
C LYS A 74 -5.76 -23.10 -12.42
N THR A 75 -6.40 -23.23 -11.26
CA THR A 75 -7.84 -22.98 -11.10
C THR A 75 -8.19 -21.52 -11.40
N LEU A 76 -7.33 -20.58 -11.02
CA LEU A 76 -7.50 -19.16 -11.37
C LEU A 76 -7.39 -18.91 -12.88
N ILE A 77 -6.45 -19.57 -13.56
CA ILE A 77 -6.34 -19.49 -15.02
C ILE A 77 -7.60 -20.03 -15.69
N GLU A 78 -8.11 -21.19 -15.23
CA GLU A 78 -9.35 -21.78 -15.76
C GLU A 78 -10.56 -20.85 -15.59
N LYS A 79 -10.61 -20.09 -14.49
CA LYS A 79 -11.66 -19.10 -14.18
C LYS A 79 -11.57 -17.84 -15.06
N TYR A 80 -10.39 -17.26 -15.22
CA TYR A 80 -10.23 -15.92 -15.80
C TYR A 80 -9.83 -15.88 -17.27
N GLU A 81 -9.20 -16.94 -17.79
CA GLU A 81 -8.80 -16.98 -19.20
C GLU A 81 -10.03 -17.04 -20.12
N PRO A 82 -10.11 -16.26 -21.21
CA PRO A 82 -11.19 -16.41 -22.18
C PRO A 82 -10.98 -17.60 -23.14
N SER A 83 -9.75 -17.83 -23.62
CA SER A 83 -9.46 -18.82 -24.66
C SER A 83 -9.40 -20.25 -24.10
N ALA A 84 -10.24 -21.14 -24.63
CA ALA A 84 -10.26 -22.56 -24.26
C ALA A 84 -8.91 -23.26 -24.51
N ILE A 85 -8.19 -22.87 -25.58
CA ILE A 85 -6.87 -23.44 -25.92
C ILE A 85 -5.84 -23.08 -24.85
N ASN A 86 -5.86 -21.83 -24.38
CA ASN A 86 -4.95 -21.35 -23.34
C ASN A 86 -5.26 -22.00 -21.99
N LYS A 87 -6.54 -22.17 -21.63
CA LYS A 87 -6.96 -22.91 -20.44
C LYS A 87 -6.37 -24.31 -20.39
N GLN A 88 -6.54 -25.08 -21.47
CA GLN A 88 -6.02 -26.45 -21.56
C GLN A 88 -4.50 -26.50 -21.40
N ARG A 89 -3.79 -25.46 -21.85
CA ARG A 89 -2.33 -25.34 -21.76
C ARG A 89 -1.85 -24.73 -20.44
N GLY A 90 -2.74 -24.30 -19.55
CA GLY A 90 -2.38 -23.59 -18.32
C GLY A 90 -1.69 -22.26 -18.59
N GLN A 91 -2.18 -21.53 -19.59
CA GLN A 91 -1.65 -20.26 -20.08
C GLN A 91 -2.68 -19.14 -19.85
N LEU A 92 -2.20 -17.96 -19.43
CA LEU A 92 -3.01 -16.76 -19.25
C LEU A 92 -2.64 -15.71 -20.30
N SER A 93 -3.64 -15.16 -20.99
CA SER A 93 -3.51 -14.06 -21.95
C SER A 93 -3.48 -12.69 -21.24
N PRO A 94 -3.09 -11.60 -21.95
CA PRO A 94 -3.22 -10.24 -21.40
C PRO A 94 -4.66 -9.91 -20.98
N GLU A 95 -5.66 -10.33 -21.77
CA GLU A 95 -7.07 -10.17 -21.41
C GLU A 95 -7.43 -10.96 -20.14
N GLY A 96 -6.96 -12.21 -20.02
CA GLY A 96 -7.12 -12.99 -18.80
C GLY A 96 -6.50 -12.32 -17.56
N MET A 97 -5.37 -11.63 -17.73
CA MET A 97 -4.74 -10.84 -16.65
C MET A 97 -5.60 -9.65 -16.22
N VAL A 98 -6.22 -8.92 -17.15
CA VAL A 98 -7.17 -7.84 -16.81
C VAL A 98 -8.28 -8.39 -15.92
N TRP A 99 -8.93 -9.48 -16.33
CA TRP A 99 -10.03 -10.07 -15.58
C TRP A 99 -9.61 -10.66 -14.24
N PHE A 100 -8.41 -11.24 -14.13
CA PHE A 100 -7.85 -11.67 -12.86
C PHE A 100 -7.63 -10.49 -11.90
N LEU A 101 -7.06 -9.37 -12.38
CA LEU A 101 -6.80 -8.19 -11.56
C LEU A 101 -8.08 -7.47 -11.13
N CYS A 102 -9.15 -7.56 -11.92
CA CYS A 102 -10.51 -7.11 -11.55
C CYS A 102 -11.30 -8.13 -10.71
N GLY A 103 -10.74 -9.34 -10.52
CA GLY A 103 -11.41 -10.45 -9.85
C GLY A 103 -11.52 -10.28 -8.33
N SER A 104 -12.47 -11.00 -7.73
CA SER A 104 -12.72 -11.01 -6.27
C SER A 104 -11.50 -11.44 -5.45
N GLU A 105 -10.65 -12.29 -6.00
CA GLU A 105 -9.43 -12.81 -5.36
C GLU A 105 -8.35 -11.73 -5.20
N ASN A 106 -8.45 -10.63 -5.96
CA ASN A 106 -7.50 -9.53 -6.00
C ASN A 106 -8.01 -8.24 -5.34
N SER A 107 -8.82 -8.37 -4.29
CA SER A 107 -9.26 -7.22 -3.49
C SER A 107 -8.08 -6.51 -2.81
N ILE A 108 -8.08 -5.18 -2.84
CA ILE A 108 -7.13 -4.33 -2.10
C ILE A 108 -7.35 -4.36 -0.59
N VAL A 109 -8.56 -4.72 -0.15
CA VAL A 109 -8.94 -4.80 1.26
C VAL A 109 -8.98 -6.27 1.68
N SER A 110 -8.44 -6.58 2.86
CA SER A 110 -8.61 -7.89 3.48
C SER A 110 -10.07 -8.11 3.88
N MET A 111 -10.74 -9.09 3.24
CA MET A 111 -12.19 -9.29 3.39
C MET A 111 -12.60 -9.75 4.79
N ASP A 112 -11.72 -10.47 5.49
CA ASP A 112 -11.87 -10.89 6.89
C ASP A 112 -11.94 -9.70 7.87
N LYS A 113 -11.38 -8.54 7.50
CA LYS A 113 -11.40 -7.30 8.31
C LYS A 113 -12.64 -6.45 8.08
N LEU A 114 -13.36 -6.67 6.97
CA LEU A 114 -14.65 -6.04 6.73
C LEU A 114 -15.76 -6.70 7.56
N LEU A 115 -15.66 -8.00 7.81
CA LEU A 115 -16.58 -8.73 8.68
C LEU A 115 -16.32 -8.41 10.16
N LEU A 116 -17.29 -8.76 11.01
CA LEU A 116 -17.11 -8.70 12.47
C LEU A 116 -16.03 -9.70 12.88
N ASN A 117 -14.90 -9.19 13.41
CA ASN A 117 -13.75 -10.03 13.74
C ASN A 117 -12.97 -9.58 14.98
N GLN A 118 -13.24 -8.38 15.51
CA GLN A 118 -12.56 -7.87 16.69
C GLN A 118 -13.18 -8.46 17.96
N ASP A 119 -12.42 -8.48 19.06
CA ASP A 119 -12.93 -8.91 20.36
C ASP A 119 -13.96 -7.89 20.86
N MET A 120 -15.21 -8.35 21.05
CA MET A 120 -16.34 -7.53 21.51
C MET A 120 -16.64 -7.70 23.02
N ASN A 121 -15.76 -8.40 23.75
CA ASN A 121 -15.90 -8.67 25.19
C ASN A 121 -15.02 -7.76 26.07
N GLN A 122 -14.35 -6.76 25.51
CA GLN A 122 -13.63 -5.76 26.29
C GLN A 122 -14.64 -4.73 26.88
N PRO A 123 -14.30 -4.01 27.96
CA PRO A 123 -15.14 -2.93 28.47
C PRO A 123 -15.40 -1.84 27.41
N ILE A 124 -16.58 -1.20 27.41
CA ILE A 124 -16.94 -0.11 26.46
C ILE A 124 -15.84 0.96 26.27
N PRO A 125 -15.15 1.46 27.31
CA PRO A 125 -14.07 2.44 27.18
C PRO A 125 -12.94 2.00 26.25
N HIS A 126 -12.81 0.71 25.93
CA HIS A 126 -11.79 0.14 25.07
C HIS A 126 -12.10 0.21 23.58
N TYR A 127 -13.21 0.82 23.16
CA TYR A 127 -13.62 0.95 21.76
C TYR A 127 -13.76 2.41 21.33
N PHE A 128 -13.43 2.71 20.08
CA PHE A 128 -13.97 3.86 19.36
C PHE A 128 -15.42 3.56 18.96
N ILE A 129 -16.31 4.53 19.16
CA ILE A 129 -17.75 4.39 19.01
C ILE A 129 -18.23 5.43 18.01
N ASN A 130 -18.87 4.98 16.94
CA ASN A 130 -19.39 5.87 15.91
C ASN A 130 -20.47 6.79 16.51
N SER A 131 -20.27 8.10 16.43
CA SER A 131 -21.01 9.08 17.24
C SER A 131 -21.47 10.29 16.44
N SER A 132 -22.73 10.68 16.62
CA SER A 132 -23.37 11.83 15.99
C SER A 132 -23.56 12.97 16.99
N HIS A 133 -23.40 14.19 16.49
CA HIS A 133 -23.69 15.45 17.18
C HIS A 133 -24.95 16.09 16.59
N ASN A 134 -25.80 16.68 17.45
CA ASN A 134 -27.08 17.30 17.10
C ASN A 134 -27.84 16.52 16.02
N THR A 135 -28.06 15.22 16.29
CA THR A 135 -28.50 14.23 15.30
C THR A 135 -29.79 14.62 14.59
N TYR A 136 -30.65 15.39 15.24
CA TYR A 136 -31.91 15.86 14.67
C TYR A 136 -31.74 16.82 13.49
N LEU A 137 -30.63 17.54 13.36
CA LEU A 137 -30.43 18.57 12.34
C LEU A 137 -30.10 17.98 10.95
N THR A 138 -30.79 18.47 9.92
CA THR A 138 -30.55 18.09 8.52
C THR A 138 -29.59 19.03 7.78
N ALA A 139 -29.26 20.19 8.38
CA ALA A 139 -28.47 21.24 7.73
C ALA A 139 -27.66 22.06 8.77
N GLY A 140 -27.60 23.39 8.61
CA GLY A 140 -26.87 24.31 9.49
C GLY A 140 -27.48 24.42 10.90
N GLN A 141 -26.65 24.83 11.87
CA GLN A 141 -27.00 24.89 13.29
C GLN A 141 -28.01 26.00 13.63
N PHE A 142 -28.10 27.07 12.84
CA PHE A 142 -28.93 28.23 13.17
C PHE A 142 -30.33 28.19 12.54
N SER A 143 -30.48 27.63 11.34
CA SER A 143 -31.75 27.66 10.58
C SER A 143 -32.04 26.34 9.85
N GLY A 144 -31.33 25.27 10.17
CA GLY A 144 -31.59 23.94 9.62
C GLY A 144 -32.91 23.34 10.11
N ALA A 145 -33.51 22.50 9.28
CA ALA A 145 -34.67 21.72 9.71
C ALA A 145 -34.23 20.58 10.66
N SER A 146 -35.09 20.28 11.62
CA SER A 146 -34.99 19.11 12.50
C SER A 146 -35.88 17.99 11.98
N SER A 147 -35.43 16.74 12.05
CA SER A 147 -36.20 15.59 11.53
C SER A 147 -35.95 14.30 12.33
N PRO A 148 -37.02 13.54 12.69
CA PRO A 148 -36.87 12.19 13.23
C PRO A 148 -36.19 11.23 12.26
N GLU A 149 -36.26 11.49 10.94
CA GLU A 149 -35.65 10.63 9.93
C GLU A 149 -34.11 10.62 10.01
N MET A 150 -33.50 11.71 10.48
CA MET A 150 -32.05 11.75 10.67
C MET A 150 -31.57 10.71 11.68
N TYR A 151 -32.37 10.39 12.70
CA TYR A 151 -32.05 9.32 13.64
C TYR A 151 -32.07 7.94 12.96
N ARG A 152 -33.06 7.69 12.09
CA ARG A 152 -33.12 6.44 11.32
C ARG A 152 -31.88 6.27 10.45
N GLN A 153 -31.58 7.28 9.62
CA GLN A 153 -30.45 7.23 8.69
C GLN A 153 -29.09 7.11 9.40
N THR A 154 -28.92 7.82 10.52
CA THR A 154 -27.71 7.76 11.34
C THR A 154 -27.52 6.38 11.97
N LEU A 155 -28.59 5.75 12.49
CA LEU A 155 -28.51 4.41 13.05
C LEU A 155 -28.31 3.33 11.98
N LEU A 156 -28.93 3.48 10.80
CA LEU A 156 -28.78 2.58 9.65
C LEU A 156 -27.38 2.63 9.03
N SER A 157 -26.66 3.74 9.17
CA SER A 157 -25.23 3.86 8.82
C SER A 157 -24.30 3.26 9.87
N GLY A 158 -24.84 2.68 10.95
CA GLY A 158 -24.07 2.02 12.01
C GLY A 158 -23.60 2.95 13.13
N CYS A 159 -24.09 4.19 13.20
CA CYS A 159 -23.84 5.07 14.34
C CYS A 159 -24.42 4.48 15.63
N ARG A 160 -23.72 4.59 16.76
CA ARG A 160 -24.07 3.99 18.07
C ARG A 160 -24.23 5.00 19.19
N CYS A 161 -23.94 6.28 18.95
CA CYS A 161 -24.23 7.36 19.90
C CYS A 161 -24.95 8.50 19.17
N VAL A 162 -26.16 8.84 19.60
CA VAL A 162 -26.98 9.92 19.00
C VAL A 162 -27.36 10.94 20.08
N GLU A 163 -27.63 12.18 19.67
CA GLU A 163 -27.89 13.31 20.57
C GLU A 163 -29.33 13.81 20.45
N LEU A 164 -29.93 14.14 21.60
CA LEU A 164 -31.29 14.62 21.75
C LEU A 164 -31.31 15.87 22.65
N ASP A 165 -31.49 17.03 22.04
CA ASP A 165 -31.61 18.31 22.75
C ASP A 165 -33.05 18.53 23.12
N CYS A 166 -33.39 18.24 24.37
CA CYS A 166 -34.77 18.16 24.84
C CYS A 166 -35.20 19.49 25.44
N TRP A 167 -36.26 20.09 24.89
CA TRP A 167 -36.81 21.37 25.31
C TRP A 167 -38.26 21.23 25.74
N LYS A 168 -38.70 22.18 26.58
CA LYS A 168 -40.08 22.24 27.07
C LYS A 168 -41.05 22.52 25.93
N GLY A 169 -42.12 21.72 25.85
CA GLY A 169 -43.22 21.96 24.94
C GLY A 169 -43.99 23.24 25.25
N LYS A 170 -44.43 23.94 24.20
CA LYS A 170 -45.27 25.14 24.33
C LYS A 170 -46.70 24.76 24.71
N PRO A 171 -47.41 25.57 25.53
CA PRO A 171 -48.84 25.40 25.76
C PRO A 171 -49.64 25.51 24.44
N PRO A 172 -50.78 24.79 24.28
CA PRO A 172 -51.51 24.03 25.31
C PRO A 172 -51.16 22.53 25.41
N GLU A 173 -50.37 21.99 24.48
CA GLU A 173 -50.16 20.53 24.36
C GLU A 173 -49.19 19.97 25.40
N GLU A 174 -48.24 20.79 25.89
CA GLU A 174 -47.25 20.41 26.91
C GLU A 174 -46.50 19.08 26.59
N GLU A 175 -46.20 18.86 25.31
CA GLU A 175 -45.41 17.71 24.83
C GLU A 175 -43.93 18.10 24.70
N PRO A 176 -42.99 17.31 25.26
CA PRO A 176 -41.56 17.59 25.12
C PRO A 176 -41.13 17.56 23.64
N ILE A 177 -40.28 18.52 23.27
CA ILE A 177 -39.81 18.70 21.89
C ILE A 177 -38.28 18.56 21.81
N ILE A 178 -37.78 18.36 20.60
CA ILE A 178 -36.37 18.41 20.25
C ILE A 178 -36.14 19.54 19.26
N THR A 179 -35.15 20.39 19.56
CA THR A 179 -34.73 21.51 18.72
C THR A 179 -33.36 22.02 19.20
N HIS A 180 -32.69 22.86 18.39
CA HIS A 180 -31.52 23.59 18.87
C HIS A 180 -31.98 24.91 19.51
N GLY A 181 -31.81 25.05 20.82
CA GLY A 181 -32.35 26.18 21.59
C GLY A 181 -31.93 27.55 21.08
N PHE A 182 -32.81 28.54 21.22
CA PHE A 182 -32.56 29.94 20.86
C PHE A 182 -32.18 30.17 19.38
N THR A 183 -32.45 29.21 18.50
CA THR A 183 -32.22 29.33 17.06
C THR A 183 -33.51 29.42 16.25
N MET A 184 -33.39 29.51 14.92
CA MET A 184 -34.51 29.42 13.97
C MET A 184 -34.72 27.98 13.44
N THR A 185 -34.14 26.97 14.09
CA THR A 185 -34.34 25.57 13.70
C THR A 185 -35.76 25.09 14.00
N THR A 186 -36.26 24.13 13.21
CA THR A 186 -37.63 23.63 13.40
C THR A 186 -37.69 22.69 14.61
N GLU A 187 -38.87 22.58 15.20
CA GLU A 187 -39.13 21.72 16.37
C GLU A 187 -39.72 20.38 15.92
N ILE A 188 -39.33 19.29 16.57
CA ILE A 188 -39.91 17.94 16.36
C ILE A 188 -40.32 17.34 17.71
N LEU A 189 -41.30 16.44 17.72
CA LEU A 189 -41.75 15.81 18.96
C LEU A 189 -40.69 14.82 19.48
N PHE A 190 -40.43 14.86 20.79
CA PHE A 190 -39.55 13.90 21.44
C PHE A 190 -40.04 12.46 21.23
N LYS A 191 -41.35 12.25 21.32
CA LYS A 191 -41.99 10.93 21.12
C LYS A 191 -41.65 10.33 19.75
N ASP A 192 -41.81 11.09 18.67
CA ASP A 192 -41.54 10.63 17.31
C ASP A 192 -40.07 10.24 17.11
N VAL A 193 -39.15 10.94 17.79
CA VAL A 193 -37.73 10.61 17.78
C VAL A 193 -37.46 9.29 18.51
N ILE A 194 -38.06 9.07 19.68
CA ILE A 194 -37.94 7.80 20.41
C ILE A 194 -38.49 6.63 19.58
N GLU A 195 -39.62 6.81 18.89
CA GLU A 195 -40.18 5.82 17.96
C GLU A 195 -39.21 5.53 16.79
N ALA A 196 -38.64 6.57 16.18
CA ALA A 196 -37.67 6.43 15.08
C ALA A 196 -36.40 5.68 15.51
N ILE A 197 -35.91 5.95 16.73
CA ILE A 197 -34.75 5.26 17.32
C ILE A 197 -35.11 3.79 17.57
N ALA A 198 -36.24 3.51 18.22
CA ALA A 198 -36.68 2.15 18.52
C ALA A 198 -36.79 1.29 17.25
N GLU A 199 -37.29 1.87 16.17
CA GLU A 199 -37.43 1.20 14.88
C GLU A 199 -36.07 0.83 14.24
N SER A 200 -35.04 1.66 14.44
CA SER A 200 -33.80 1.60 13.64
C SER A 200 -32.55 1.18 14.42
N ALA A 201 -32.57 1.27 15.75
CA ALA A 201 -31.40 1.09 16.63
C ALA A 201 -30.58 -0.16 16.29
N PHE A 202 -31.24 -1.29 16.06
CA PHE A 202 -30.58 -2.59 15.88
C PHE A 202 -30.73 -3.20 14.48
N LYS A 203 -31.21 -2.43 13.48
CA LYS A 203 -31.38 -2.93 12.09
C LYS A 203 -30.04 -3.23 11.42
N ARG A 204 -29.03 -2.37 11.62
CA ARG A 204 -27.69 -2.53 11.02
C ARG A 204 -26.69 -3.25 11.92
N SER A 205 -26.75 -2.98 13.22
CA SER A 205 -25.80 -3.48 14.21
C SER A 205 -26.53 -3.88 15.49
N PRO A 206 -26.25 -5.04 16.08
CA PRO A 206 -26.90 -5.48 17.32
C PRO A 206 -26.24 -4.88 18.59
N TYR A 207 -25.13 -4.17 18.45
CA TYR A 207 -24.38 -3.61 19.57
C TYR A 207 -25.08 -2.38 20.18
N PRO A 208 -24.82 -2.09 21.46
CA PRO A 208 -25.57 -1.10 22.23
C PRO A 208 -25.60 0.29 21.59
N VAL A 209 -26.69 1.01 21.84
CA VAL A 209 -26.89 2.40 21.40
C VAL A 209 -26.93 3.31 22.63
N ILE A 210 -26.23 4.44 22.56
CA ILE A 210 -26.16 5.45 23.63
C ILE A 210 -26.93 6.69 23.18
N LEU A 211 -27.86 7.13 24.01
CA LEU A 211 -28.61 8.35 23.80
C LEU A 211 -28.06 9.46 24.69
N SER A 212 -27.42 10.46 24.07
CA SER A 212 -26.91 11.66 24.72
C SER A 212 -28.03 12.67 24.84
N PHE A 213 -28.63 12.78 26.03
CA PHE A 213 -29.60 13.82 26.32
C PHE A 213 -28.85 15.10 26.69
N GLU A 214 -29.25 16.20 26.06
CA GLU A 214 -29.01 17.56 26.52
C GLU A 214 -30.36 18.09 27.03
N ASN A 215 -30.57 18.03 28.36
CA ASN A 215 -31.90 18.21 28.92
C ASN A 215 -32.13 19.65 29.39
N HIS A 216 -33.00 20.37 28.69
CA HIS A 216 -33.48 21.71 29.03
C HIS A 216 -34.93 21.73 29.54
N VAL A 217 -35.53 20.55 29.76
CA VAL A 217 -36.91 20.44 30.25
C VAL A 217 -36.94 20.68 31.75
N ASP A 218 -37.22 21.92 32.17
CA ASP A 218 -37.29 22.34 33.57
C ASP A 218 -38.55 21.85 34.33
N SER A 219 -39.45 21.13 33.66
CA SER A 219 -40.72 20.65 34.22
C SER A 219 -40.67 19.17 34.60
N ALA A 220 -40.93 18.86 35.89
CA ALA A 220 -41.04 17.49 36.39
C ALA A 220 -42.08 16.67 35.62
N LYS A 221 -43.23 17.26 35.29
CA LYS A 221 -44.31 16.61 34.52
C LYS A 221 -43.83 16.18 33.13
N GLN A 222 -43.10 17.04 32.42
CA GLN A 222 -42.61 16.72 31.08
C GLN A 222 -41.40 15.75 31.12
N GLN A 223 -40.50 15.87 32.11
CA GLN A 223 -39.43 14.86 32.30
C GLN A 223 -40.01 13.47 32.64
N ALA A 224 -41.09 13.40 33.43
CA ALA A 224 -41.79 12.14 33.69
C ALA A 224 -42.38 11.55 32.40
N LYS A 225 -42.99 12.37 31.53
CA LYS A 225 -43.44 11.94 30.19
C LYS A 225 -42.28 11.41 29.33
N MET A 226 -41.14 12.10 29.30
CA MET A 226 -39.96 11.62 28.56
C MET A 226 -39.50 10.25 29.05
N ALA A 227 -39.42 10.05 30.38
CA ALA A 227 -39.06 8.78 30.97
C ALA A 227 -40.08 7.67 30.66
N GLU A 228 -41.38 7.99 30.67
CA GLU A 228 -42.45 7.08 30.28
C GLU A 228 -42.37 6.69 28.80
N TYR A 229 -42.15 7.64 27.89
CA TYR A 229 -41.94 7.34 26.47
C TYR A 229 -40.74 6.42 26.25
N CYS A 230 -39.61 6.67 26.91
CA CYS A 230 -38.46 5.78 26.87
C CYS A 230 -38.83 4.36 27.34
N ARG A 231 -39.50 4.20 28.51
CA ARG A 231 -39.85 2.87 29.04
C ARG A 231 -40.85 2.12 28.16
N THR A 232 -41.87 2.82 27.67
CA THR A 232 -42.98 2.21 26.91
C THR A 232 -42.58 1.85 25.48
N ILE A 233 -41.86 2.74 24.80
CA ILE A 233 -41.51 2.56 23.38
C ILE A 233 -40.29 1.66 23.22
N PHE A 234 -39.24 1.83 24.04
CA PHE A 234 -38.07 0.95 23.96
C PHE A 234 -38.32 -0.41 24.62
N GLY A 235 -39.19 -0.49 25.63
CA GLY A 235 -39.47 -1.72 26.36
C GLY A 235 -38.18 -2.39 26.84
N ASP A 236 -38.02 -3.67 26.52
CA ASP A 236 -36.85 -4.48 26.90
C ASP A 236 -35.53 -4.01 26.29
N MET A 237 -35.56 -3.17 25.24
CA MET A 237 -34.34 -2.58 24.69
C MET A 237 -33.72 -1.57 25.65
N LEU A 238 -34.51 -0.90 26.50
CA LEU A 238 -33.97 0.06 27.45
C LEU A 238 -33.26 -0.65 28.60
N LEU A 239 -32.01 -0.26 28.87
CA LEU A 239 -31.30 -0.75 30.04
C LEU A 239 -31.68 0.09 31.26
N THR A 240 -32.60 -0.39 32.08
CA THR A 240 -32.96 0.21 33.37
C THR A 240 -32.12 -0.34 34.51
N ASP A 241 -31.98 -1.66 34.57
CA ASP A 241 -31.32 -2.35 35.69
C ASP A 241 -29.80 -2.47 35.48
N VAL A 242 -29.07 -2.38 36.59
CA VAL A 242 -27.61 -2.59 36.63
C VAL A 242 -27.35 -4.08 36.60
N LEU A 243 -26.44 -4.53 35.72
CA LEU A 243 -26.02 -5.92 35.68
C LEU A 243 -25.26 -6.30 36.96
N GLU A 244 -25.62 -7.42 37.59
CA GLU A 244 -25.05 -7.85 38.87
C GLU A 244 -23.51 -7.95 38.85
N LYS A 245 -22.94 -8.39 37.72
CA LYS A 245 -21.50 -8.51 37.49
C LYS A 245 -20.77 -7.15 37.48
N TYR A 246 -21.49 -6.07 37.18
CA TYR A 246 -20.95 -4.73 36.98
C TYR A 246 -21.71 -3.71 37.86
N PRO A 247 -21.57 -3.78 39.19
CA PRO A 247 -22.21 -2.83 40.09
C PRO A 247 -21.63 -1.42 39.88
N LEU A 248 -22.44 -0.39 40.11
CA LEU A 248 -22.03 1.02 40.05
C LEU A 248 -21.20 1.42 41.29
N LYS A 249 -20.01 0.84 41.42
CA LYS A 249 -19.06 1.06 42.52
C LYS A 249 -17.66 1.40 41.98
N PRO A 250 -16.85 2.17 42.72
CA PRO A 250 -15.47 2.43 42.34
C PRO A 250 -14.66 1.14 42.13
N GLY A 251 -13.81 1.14 41.11
CA GLY A 251 -12.93 0.01 40.76
C GLY A 251 -13.57 -1.08 39.89
N TYR A 252 -14.89 -1.05 39.65
CA TYR A 252 -15.54 -1.98 38.74
C TYR A 252 -15.54 -1.42 37.30
N PRO A 253 -15.22 -2.24 36.29
CA PRO A 253 -15.34 -1.82 34.90
C PRO A 253 -16.81 -1.69 34.48
N VAL A 254 -17.05 -1.04 33.37
CA VAL A 254 -18.37 -1.11 32.70
C VAL A 254 -18.46 -2.37 31.84
N PRO A 255 -19.68 -2.86 31.53
CA PRO A 255 -19.87 -4.05 30.71
C PRO A 255 -19.26 -3.91 29.31
N SER A 256 -19.10 -5.04 28.64
CA SER A 256 -18.67 -5.08 27.24
C SER A 256 -19.82 -4.81 26.25
N PRO A 257 -19.53 -4.38 25.00
CA PRO A 257 -20.54 -4.29 23.96
C PRO A 257 -21.33 -5.60 23.75
N ASN A 258 -20.68 -6.75 23.89
CA ASN A 258 -21.30 -8.07 23.74
C ASN A 258 -22.27 -8.41 24.88
N GLU A 259 -22.00 -7.95 26.11
CA GLU A 259 -22.92 -8.15 27.25
C GLU A 259 -24.12 -7.18 27.23
N LEU A 260 -24.08 -6.16 26.37
CA LEU A 260 -25.11 -5.15 26.21
C LEU A 260 -25.78 -5.18 24.82
N LEU A 261 -25.75 -6.34 24.15
CA LEU A 261 -26.43 -6.53 22.87
C LEU A 261 -27.91 -6.18 22.96
N GLY A 262 -28.39 -5.42 21.97
CA GLY A 262 -29.79 -4.99 21.88
C GLY A 262 -30.20 -3.97 22.96
N LYS A 263 -29.24 -3.38 23.69
CA LYS A 263 -29.53 -2.43 24.76
C LYS A 263 -29.32 -0.97 24.37
N ILE A 264 -30.24 -0.12 24.84
CA ILE A 264 -30.20 1.33 24.74
C ILE A 264 -29.84 1.89 26.12
N LEU A 265 -28.79 2.70 26.17
CA LEU A 265 -28.29 3.35 27.38
C LEU A 265 -28.58 4.85 27.34
N ILE A 266 -29.06 5.39 28.44
CA ILE A 266 -29.35 6.83 28.57
C ILE A 266 -28.18 7.53 29.26
N LYS A 267 -27.60 8.52 28.56
CA LYS A 267 -26.73 9.53 29.16
C LYS A 267 -27.59 10.76 29.48
N ASN A 268 -27.85 10.98 30.77
CA ASN A 268 -28.50 12.18 31.29
C ASN A 268 -27.99 12.48 32.71
N LYS A 269 -28.13 13.70 33.20
CA LYS A 269 -27.78 14.04 34.60
C LYS A 269 -28.50 13.09 35.57
N LYS A 270 -27.80 12.67 36.63
CA LYS A 270 -28.33 11.79 37.69
C LYS A 270 -28.21 12.49 39.04
N ASN A 271 -29.32 12.64 39.77
CA ASN A 271 -29.31 13.27 41.08
C ASN A 271 -28.93 12.26 42.19
N GLN A 272 -27.87 12.57 42.97
CA GLN A 272 -27.34 11.67 44.00
C GLN A 272 -28.27 11.54 45.22
N ALA A 273 -29.17 12.49 45.47
CA ALA A 273 -30.08 12.47 46.62
C ALA A 273 -31.05 11.27 46.62
N PHE A 274 -31.38 10.72 45.45
CA PHE A 274 -32.28 9.55 45.34
C PHE A 274 -31.54 8.21 45.53
N SER A 275 -30.24 8.16 45.24
CA SER A 275 -29.42 6.95 45.42
C SER A 275 -29.18 6.56 46.89
N SER A 276 -29.36 7.50 47.82
CA SER A 276 -29.33 7.28 49.27
C SER A 276 -30.69 6.87 49.86
N ALA A 277 -31.81 7.11 49.16
CA ALA A 277 -33.15 6.70 49.58
C ALA A 277 -33.38 5.19 49.36
N GLU A 278 -32.89 4.62 48.25
CA GLU A 278 -32.94 3.16 48.01
C GLU A 278 -32.17 2.35 49.06
N LYS A 279 -31.07 2.88 49.59
CA LYS A 279 -30.33 2.25 50.71
C LYS A 279 -31.11 2.25 52.03
N LYS A 280 -32.01 3.21 52.25
CA LYS A 280 -32.86 3.24 53.46
C LYS A 280 -34.05 2.30 53.36
N LEU A 281 -34.54 1.99 52.16
CA LEU A 281 -35.65 1.04 51.97
C LEU A 281 -35.24 -0.44 52.11
N GLN A 282 -33.94 -0.76 51.99
CA GLN A 282 -33.42 -2.12 52.18
C GLN A 282 -32.91 -2.43 53.61
N THR A 283 -33.01 -1.47 54.55
CA THR A 283 -32.47 -1.64 55.93
C THR A 283 -33.48 -1.39 57.04
N SER A 284 -34.79 -1.40 56.75
CA SER A 284 -35.83 -1.36 57.79
C SER A 284 -36.48 -2.74 58.00
N ASP A 285 -35.75 -3.63 58.67
CA ASP A 285 -36.38 -4.66 59.50
C ASP A 285 -35.56 -4.81 60.78
N SER A 286 -36.26 -4.90 61.93
CA SER A 286 -35.79 -4.97 63.34
C SER A 286 -35.60 -3.66 64.16
N THR A 287 -36.73 -3.26 64.78
CA THR A 287 -36.96 -2.97 66.22
C THR A 287 -36.10 -2.01 67.08
N SER A 288 -36.83 -1.00 67.59
CA SER A 288 -37.01 -0.57 69.01
C SER A 288 -36.12 0.53 69.64
N THR A 289 -36.81 1.64 69.95
CA THR A 289 -36.74 2.56 71.11
C THR A 289 -35.39 3.04 71.65
N GLU A 290 -35.18 4.36 71.62
CA GLU A 290 -35.01 5.18 72.84
C GLU A 290 -35.17 6.69 72.53
N GLN A 291 -35.89 7.39 73.42
CA GLN A 291 -36.09 8.84 73.43
C GLN A 291 -34.92 9.54 74.15
N GLY A 292 -34.49 10.70 73.66
CA GLY A 292 -33.42 11.49 74.28
C GLY A 292 -33.30 12.92 73.75
N ASN A 293 -34.29 13.73 74.11
CA ASN A 293 -34.31 15.18 74.41
C ASN A 293 -33.21 16.18 73.93
N SER A 294 -33.71 17.35 73.44
CA SER A 294 -33.20 18.74 73.65
C SER A 294 -31.86 19.16 72.99
N GLN A 295 -31.58 20.39 72.53
CA GLN A 295 -32.24 21.70 72.50
C GLN A 295 -31.40 22.66 71.59
N ILE A 296 -32.06 23.56 70.87
CA ILE A 296 -31.81 25.02 70.70
C ILE A 296 -30.38 25.52 70.40
N SER A 297 -30.20 26.24 69.28
CA SER A 297 -29.91 27.69 69.31
C SER A 297 -29.93 28.35 67.92
N GLU A 298 -30.98 29.14 67.69
CA GLU A 298 -30.88 30.36 66.88
C GLU A 298 -29.99 31.38 67.62
N ASN A 299 -29.17 32.13 66.89
CA ASN A 299 -28.98 33.54 67.19
C ASN A 299 -28.44 34.32 65.99
N SER A 300 -28.91 35.56 65.98
CA SER A 300 -29.02 36.58 64.95
C SER A 300 -27.79 37.50 64.81
N ASP A 301 -27.97 38.44 63.88
CA ASP A 301 -27.33 39.75 63.74
C ASP A 301 -26.10 39.79 62.79
N ASN A 302 -26.03 40.71 61.81
CA ASN A 302 -26.39 42.12 61.95
C ASN A 302 -26.71 42.83 60.62
N GLN A 303 -27.44 43.92 60.80
CA GLN A 303 -28.18 44.79 59.88
C GLN A 303 -27.35 45.67 58.93
N GLY A 304 -28.04 46.17 57.90
CA GLY A 304 -27.71 47.38 57.16
C GLY A 304 -28.90 47.83 56.31
N GLU A 305 -29.89 48.48 56.93
CA GLU A 305 -30.99 49.18 56.24
C GLU A 305 -30.52 50.51 55.64
N ALA A 306 -31.01 50.86 54.44
CA ALA A 306 -31.46 52.22 54.15
C ALA A 306 -32.40 52.29 52.94
N ALA A 307 -33.67 52.62 53.24
CA ALA A 307 -34.60 53.48 52.51
C ALA A 307 -35.15 53.03 51.15
N GLY A 308 -36.48 52.92 51.08
CA GLY A 308 -37.21 52.41 49.93
C GLY A 308 -37.64 53.44 48.91
N ASN A 309 -38.26 52.93 47.85
CA ASN A 309 -39.39 53.56 47.18
C ASN A 309 -40.19 52.48 46.44
N GLU A 310 -41.50 52.44 46.65
CA GLU A 310 -42.45 51.60 45.93
C GLU A 310 -42.57 52.07 44.47
N GLY A 311 -42.69 51.14 43.52
CA GLY A 311 -42.94 51.45 42.11
C GLY A 311 -42.90 50.22 41.19
N GLU A 312 -44.05 49.95 40.58
CA GLU A 312 -44.42 48.84 39.70
C GLU A 312 -43.48 48.48 38.53
N ASN A 313 -43.56 47.19 38.14
CA ASN A 313 -43.36 46.63 36.79
C ASN A 313 -42.08 47.01 36.01
N ASN A 314 -41.10 46.09 35.99
CA ASN A 314 -40.23 45.84 34.82
C ASN A 314 -39.43 44.52 35.00
N GLU A 315 -40.00 43.39 34.56
CA GLU A 315 -39.33 42.07 34.56
C GLU A 315 -38.95 41.57 33.15
N VAL A 316 -38.83 42.44 32.12
CA VAL A 316 -38.70 41.95 30.71
C VAL A 316 -37.52 42.53 29.93
N VAL A 317 -36.48 43.12 30.54
CA VAL A 317 -35.42 43.80 29.75
C VAL A 317 -33.98 43.35 30.01
N GLU A 318 -33.68 42.45 30.95
CA GLU A 318 -32.28 42.02 31.20
C GLU A 318 -31.85 40.67 30.59
N ASN A 319 -32.77 39.83 30.06
CA ASN A 319 -32.40 38.47 29.61
C ASN A 319 -31.81 38.36 28.19
N VAL A 320 -32.03 39.34 27.31
CA VAL A 320 -31.62 39.24 25.88
C VAL A 320 -30.09 39.26 25.70
N ASP A 321 -29.37 39.95 26.60
CA ASP A 321 -27.89 40.08 26.52
C ASP A 321 -27.13 38.83 26.98
N GLU A 322 -27.74 37.95 27.79
CA GLU A 322 -27.16 36.65 28.17
C GLU A 322 -27.37 35.60 27.08
N GLU A 323 -28.54 35.61 26.43
CA GLU A 323 -28.93 34.66 25.37
C GLU A 323 -28.05 34.79 24.11
N GLU A 324 -27.73 36.02 23.67
CA GLU A 324 -26.83 36.25 22.51
C GLU A 324 -25.37 35.86 22.81
N LYS A 325 -24.90 36.04 24.06
CA LYS A 325 -23.55 35.59 24.48
C LYS A 325 -23.44 34.07 24.57
N GLN A 326 -24.54 33.38 24.89
CA GLN A 326 -24.59 31.92 25.02
C GLN A 326 -24.45 31.21 23.66
N MET A 327 -25.15 31.69 22.62
CA MET A 327 -25.00 31.17 21.26
C MET A 327 -23.59 31.38 20.68
N GLN A 328 -22.88 32.41 21.15
CA GLN A 328 -21.50 32.73 20.77
C GLN A 328 -20.46 32.03 21.66
N SER A 329 -20.89 31.39 22.75
CA SER A 329 -20.00 30.63 23.63
C SER A 329 -19.59 29.31 22.98
N ASP A 330 -18.39 28.83 23.32
CA ASP A 330 -17.79 27.65 22.69
C ASP A 330 -18.62 26.38 22.97
N GLU A 331 -19.13 26.25 24.21
CA GLU A 331 -19.91 25.11 24.69
C GLU A 331 -21.38 25.11 24.21
N GLY A 332 -21.89 26.24 23.68
CA GLY A 332 -23.26 26.36 23.19
C GLY A 332 -24.33 26.17 24.28
N THR A 333 -25.48 25.60 23.91
CA THR A 333 -26.60 25.33 24.85
C THR A 333 -26.25 24.29 25.92
N ALA A 334 -25.26 23.42 25.67
CA ALA A 334 -24.80 22.41 26.63
C ALA A 334 -24.29 22.99 27.96
N GLY A 335 -23.95 24.29 28.01
CA GLY A 335 -23.44 24.96 29.20
C GLY A 335 -24.44 25.06 30.37
N GLN A 336 -25.75 24.97 30.12
CA GLN A 336 -26.81 25.18 31.14
C GLN A 336 -27.96 24.17 31.08
N GLU A 337 -27.66 22.87 31.09
CA GLU A 337 -28.70 21.82 31.22
C GLU A 337 -29.48 21.92 32.57
N ALA A 338 -30.78 21.65 32.53
CA ALA A 338 -31.68 21.61 33.68
C ALA A 338 -31.32 20.52 34.71
N THR A 339 -31.90 20.63 35.90
CA THR A 339 -31.77 19.59 36.94
C THR A 339 -32.59 18.36 36.56
N ALA A 340 -32.02 17.16 36.72
CA ALA A 340 -32.73 15.91 36.49
C ALA A 340 -33.62 15.54 37.67
N TYR A 341 -34.89 15.25 37.37
CA TYR A 341 -35.84 14.69 38.34
C TYR A 341 -35.66 13.16 38.46
N GLU A 342 -36.40 12.56 39.41
CA GLU A 342 -36.27 11.16 39.79
C GLU A 342 -36.51 10.21 38.61
N GLU A 343 -37.54 10.47 37.81
CA GLU A 343 -37.99 9.60 36.73
C GLU A 343 -36.91 9.45 35.65
N MET A 344 -36.29 10.55 35.23
CA MET A 344 -35.18 10.53 34.28
C MET A 344 -33.87 10.03 34.91
N SER A 345 -33.60 10.38 36.17
CA SER A 345 -32.40 9.90 36.90
C SER A 345 -32.37 8.39 37.10
N SER A 346 -33.54 7.76 37.20
CA SER A 346 -33.68 6.30 37.36
C SER A 346 -33.26 5.51 36.11
N LEU A 347 -33.30 6.13 34.93
CA LEU A 347 -32.91 5.49 33.66
C LEU A 347 -31.39 5.51 33.41
N VAL A 348 -30.62 6.24 34.20
CA VAL A 348 -29.17 6.45 34.00
C VAL A 348 -28.37 5.48 34.85
N ASN A 349 -27.51 4.67 34.22
CA ASN A 349 -26.65 3.68 34.87
C ASN A 349 -25.15 3.84 34.55
N TYR A 350 -24.66 3.23 33.47
CA TYR A 350 -23.23 3.14 33.12
C TYR A 350 -22.67 4.38 32.42
N ILE A 351 -23.54 5.31 32.00
CA ILE A 351 -23.17 6.52 31.25
C ILE A 351 -23.61 7.77 32.04
N GLN A 352 -23.01 8.01 33.21
CA GLN A 352 -23.35 9.15 34.07
C GLN A 352 -22.51 10.39 33.72
N PRO A 353 -23.09 11.44 33.12
CA PRO A 353 -22.36 12.67 32.83
C PRO A 353 -22.07 13.44 34.12
N ILE A 354 -20.78 13.71 34.36
CA ILE A 354 -20.32 14.56 35.45
C ILE A 354 -19.39 15.63 34.88
N LYS A 355 -19.52 16.86 35.40
CA LYS A 355 -18.63 17.98 35.06
C LYS A 355 -17.18 17.58 35.36
N PHE A 356 -16.33 17.67 34.35
CA PHE A 356 -14.92 17.34 34.49
C PHE A 356 -14.18 18.36 35.36
N GLU A 357 -13.48 17.87 36.38
CA GLU A 357 -12.62 18.66 37.27
C GLU A 357 -11.15 18.57 36.84
N SER A 358 -10.54 17.39 37.00
CA SER A 358 -9.21 17.07 36.50
C SER A 358 -9.03 15.56 36.29
N PHE A 359 -7.96 15.16 35.62
CA PHE A 359 -7.63 13.74 35.44
C PHE A 359 -7.29 13.06 36.77
N GLU A 360 -6.62 13.76 37.68
CA GLU A 360 -6.24 13.27 39.01
C GLU A 360 -7.47 12.99 39.86
N VAL A 361 -8.43 13.92 39.91
CA VAL A 361 -9.68 13.73 40.66
C VAL A 361 -10.46 12.54 40.09
N SER A 362 -10.54 12.43 38.77
CA SER A 362 -11.22 11.32 38.10
C SER A 362 -10.55 9.96 38.39
N ALA A 363 -9.22 9.92 38.41
CA ALA A 363 -8.44 8.74 38.78
C ALA A 363 -8.64 8.35 40.26
N GLN A 364 -8.65 9.33 41.17
CA GLN A 364 -8.90 9.10 42.60
C GLN A 364 -10.31 8.56 42.87
N LYS A 365 -11.33 9.13 42.22
CA LYS A 365 -12.72 8.66 42.36
C LYS A 365 -12.90 7.24 41.81
N ASN A 366 -12.12 6.85 40.78
CA ASN A 366 -12.06 5.49 40.22
C ASN A 366 -13.44 4.93 39.78
N GLN A 367 -14.30 5.76 39.21
CA GLN A 367 -15.67 5.39 38.80
C GLN A 367 -15.78 5.24 37.27
N SER A 368 -15.70 4.02 36.75
CA SER A 368 -15.73 3.75 35.30
C SER A 368 -17.05 4.14 34.60
N TYR A 369 -18.16 4.15 35.33
CA TYR A 369 -19.49 4.52 34.82
C TYR A 369 -19.71 6.03 34.65
N VAL A 370 -18.70 6.85 34.97
CA VAL A 370 -18.75 8.30 34.79
C VAL A 370 -18.15 8.67 33.44
N ILE A 371 -18.85 9.54 32.71
CA ILE A 371 -18.45 10.11 31.42
C ILE A 371 -18.29 11.63 31.55
N SER A 372 -17.35 12.19 30.80
CA SER A 372 -17.23 13.64 30.61
C SER A 372 -17.37 14.00 29.14
N SER A 373 -18.14 15.06 28.86
CA SER A 373 -18.30 15.62 27.51
C SER A 373 -17.49 16.91 27.39
N PHE A 374 -16.82 17.10 26.27
CA PHE A 374 -15.92 18.22 26.01
C PHE A 374 -16.19 18.82 24.64
N VAL A 375 -16.32 20.14 24.57
CA VAL A 375 -16.21 20.87 23.30
C VAL A 375 -14.80 20.67 22.72
N GLU A 376 -14.69 20.63 21.38
CA GLU A 376 -13.44 20.33 20.66
C GLU A 376 -12.23 21.17 21.12
N THR A 377 -12.44 22.43 21.50
CA THR A 377 -11.39 23.36 21.95
C THR A 377 -10.82 22.97 23.31
N LYS A 378 -11.69 22.62 24.26
CA LYS A 378 -11.32 22.13 25.60
C LYS A 378 -10.64 20.77 25.50
N ALA A 379 -11.17 19.88 24.67
CA ALA A 379 -10.57 18.59 24.41
C ALA A 379 -9.17 18.73 23.79
N TYR A 380 -8.99 19.67 22.87
CA TYR A 380 -7.70 19.97 22.25
C TYR A 380 -6.69 20.55 23.27
N ASP A 381 -7.13 21.42 24.18
CA ASP A 381 -6.28 21.94 25.27
C ASP A 381 -5.82 20.80 26.21
N LEU A 382 -6.74 19.90 26.58
CA LEU A 382 -6.40 18.72 27.39
C LEU A 382 -5.44 17.77 26.67
N LEU A 383 -5.67 17.51 25.37
CA LEU A 383 -4.80 16.68 24.53
C LEU A 383 -3.38 17.23 24.43
N THR A 384 -3.25 18.55 24.24
CA THR A 384 -1.93 19.18 24.03
C THR A 384 -1.14 19.36 25.33
N ARG A 385 -1.83 19.59 26.47
CA ARG A 385 -1.16 19.77 27.78
C ARG A 385 -0.95 18.46 28.53
N PHE A 386 -1.88 17.51 28.43
CA PHE A 386 -1.92 16.30 29.25
C PHE A 386 -2.25 15.03 28.43
N PRO A 387 -1.53 14.74 27.34
CA PRO A 387 -1.88 13.65 26.42
C PRO A 387 -1.90 12.27 27.09
N VAL A 388 -0.91 11.98 27.92
CA VAL A 388 -0.77 10.68 28.62
C VAL A 388 -1.92 10.50 29.62
N GLN A 389 -2.21 11.51 30.43
CA GLN A 389 -3.31 11.45 31.39
C GLN A 389 -4.66 11.26 30.69
N PHE A 390 -4.86 11.87 29.52
CA PHE A 390 -6.10 11.72 28.76
C PHE A 390 -6.28 10.27 28.28
N ILE A 391 -5.22 9.63 27.79
CA ILE A 391 -5.27 8.22 27.41
C ILE A 391 -5.53 7.32 28.61
N GLU A 392 -4.85 7.55 29.75
CA GLU A 392 -5.09 6.79 30.98
C GLU A 392 -6.52 6.95 31.50
N TYR A 393 -7.10 8.15 31.40
CA TYR A 393 -8.51 8.39 31.67
C TYR A 393 -9.40 7.54 30.75
N ASN A 394 -9.11 7.53 29.44
CA ASN A 394 -9.88 6.81 28.43
C ASN A 394 -9.69 5.28 28.43
N LYS A 395 -8.77 4.73 29.22
CA LYS A 395 -8.73 3.28 29.50
C LYS A 395 -9.85 2.85 30.44
N ARG A 396 -10.20 3.71 31.41
CA ARG A 396 -11.15 3.39 32.48
C ARG A 396 -12.53 4.00 32.24
N GLN A 397 -12.58 5.24 31.77
CA GLN A 397 -13.78 6.06 31.62
C GLN A 397 -14.01 6.43 30.15
N MET A 398 -15.18 7.01 29.88
CA MET A 398 -15.55 7.47 28.55
C MET A 398 -15.37 8.98 28.43
N SER A 399 -14.96 9.44 27.26
CA SER A 399 -15.01 10.84 26.86
C SER A 399 -15.85 11.00 25.59
N ARG A 400 -16.68 12.04 25.59
CA ARG A 400 -17.43 12.49 24.41
C ARG A 400 -16.88 13.84 23.94
N ILE A 401 -16.56 13.95 22.66
CA ILE A 401 -16.11 15.19 22.05
C ILE A 401 -17.19 15.69 21.09
N TYR A 402 -17.48 16.99 21.08
CA TYR A 402 -18.46 17.58 20.18
C TYR A 402 -17.96 18.89 19.56
N PRO A 403 -18.48 19.29 18.37
CA PRO A 403 -18.05 20.50 17.69
C PRO A 403 -18.39 21.76 18.49
N LYS A 404 -17.56 22.80 18.33
CA LYS A 404 -17.85 24.10 18.95
C LYS A 404 -19.02 24.85 18.31
N GLY A 405 -19.70 25.68 19.10
CA GLY A 405 -20.85 26.49 18.65
C GLY A 405 -20.58 27.42 17.46
N THR A 406 -19.32 27.87 17.28
CA THR A 406 -18.94 28.73 16.14
C THR A 406 -19.04 28.06 14.77
N ARG A 407 -19.21 26.72 14.69
CA ARG A 407 -19.42 25.97 13.45
C ARG A 407 -20.89 25.97 13.03
N MET A 408 -21.42 27.17 12.79
CA MET A 408 -22.84 27.36 12.46
C MET A 408 -23.25 26.69 11.13
N ASP A 409 -22.30 26.45 10.25
CA ASP A 409 -22.46 25.72 8.99
C ASP A 409 -22.50 24.19 9.15
N SER A 410 -22.43 23.69 10.39
CA SER A 410 -22.32 22.27 10.72
C SER A 410 -21.05 21.61 10.17
N SER A 411 -19.97 22.36 9.94
CA SER A 411 -18.65 21.79 9.60
C SER A 411 -18.12 20.87 10.72
N ASN A 412 -17.26 19.93 10.36
CA ASN A 412 -16.66 19.01 11.32
C ASN A 412 -15.19 19.35 11.62
N TYR A 413 -14.72 18.90 12.79
CA TYR A 413 -13.30 18.80 13.11
C TYR A 413 -12.76 17.43 12.70
N MET A 414 -11.45 17.29 12.51
CA MET A 414 -10.86 15.99 12.16
C MET A 414 -10.86 15.04 13.37
N PRO A 415 -11.50 13.86 13.29
CA PRO A 415 -11.70 12.99 14.45
C PRO A 415 -10.40 12.30 14.92
N GLN A 416 -9.44 12.09 14.00
CA GLN A 416 -8.19 11.38 14.26
C GLN A 416 -7.44 11.89 15.49
N MET A 417 -7.41 13.21 15.73
CA MET A 417 -6.67 13.77 16.87
C MET A 417 -7.21 13.31 18.22
N PHE A 418 -8.52 13.09 18.33
CA PHE A 418 -9.17 12.63 19.55
C PHE A 418 -9.15 11.10 19.67
N TRP A 419 -9.25 10.38 18.54
CA TRP A 419 -8.98 8.94 18.54
C TRP A 419 -7.55 8.62 18.97
N ASN A 420 -6.56 9.44 18.59
CA ASN A 420 -5.17 9.31 19.06
C ASN A 420 -5.05 9.49 20.59
N ALA A 421 -6.00 10.19 21.24
CA ALA A 421 -6.10 10.35 22.69
C ALA A 421 -6.95 9.25 23.37
N GLY A 422 -7.50 8.32 22.58
CA GLY A 422 -8.32 7.22 23.05
C GLY A 422 -9.78 7.59 23.31
N CYS A 423 -10.22 8.78 22.90
CA CYS A 423 -11.59 9.25 23.08
C CYS A 423 -12.54 8.37 22.28
N GLN A 424 -13.61 7.90 22.92
CA GLN A 424 -14.49 6.88 22.37
C GLN A 424 -15.59 7.50 21.52
N MET A 425 -16.27 8.55 22.03
CA MET A 425 -17.44 9.15 21.40
C MET A 425 -17.07 10.49 20.75
N VAL A 426 -16.38 10.43 19.62
CA VAL A 426 -15.96 11.61 18.85
C VAL A 426 -17.11 12.00 17.91
N ALA A 427 -18.01 12.85 18.40
CA ALA A 427 -19.29 13.15 17.75
C ALA A 427 -19.12 14.16 16.60
N LEU A 428 -19.69 13.83 15.44
CA LEU A 428 -19.64 14.63 14.22
C LEU A 428 -21.05 14.95 13.70
N ASN A 429 -21.18 16.01 12.90
CA ASN A 429 -22.39 16.42 12.19
C ASN A 429 -22.59 15.55 10.93
N PHE A 430 -23.46 14.54 11.01
CA PHE A 430 -23.70 13.53 9.96
C PHE A 430 -24.29 14.10 8.67
N GLN A 431 -24.99 15.23 8.75
CA GLN A 431 -25.53 15.95 7.61
C GLN A 431 -24.46 16.60 6.73
N THR A 432 -23.24 16.76 7.23
CA THR A 432 -22.12 17.41 6.53
C THR A 432 -21.08 16.37 6.11
N MET A 433 -21.13 15.97 4.84
CA MET A 433 -20.23 14.96 4.25
C MET A 433 -18.84 15.51 3.86
N ASP A 434 -18.22 16.27 4.77
CA ASP A 434 -16.87 16.79 4.61
C ASP A 434 -15.79 15.72 4.84
N LEU A 435 -14.51 16.11 4.80
CA LEU A 435 -13.39 15.17 4.91
C LEU A 435 -13.41 14.35 6.21
N ALA A 436 -13.84 14.97 7.32
CA ALA A 436 -13.94 14.31 8.62
C ALA A 436 -15.04 13.24 8.60
N MET A 437 -16.20 13.55 8.02
CA MET A 437 -17.28 12.56 7.89
C MET A 437 -16.92 11.44 6.91
N GLN A 438 -16.25 11.75 5.80
CA GLN A 438 -15.70 10.75 4.87
C GLN A 438 -14.78 9.76 5.61
N GLN A 439 -13.87 10.26 6.45
CA GLN A 439 -13.01 9.43 7.28
C GLN A 439 -13.82 8.56 8.26
N ASN A 440 -14.79 9.16 8.95
CA ASN A 440 -15.63 8.45 9.91
C ASN A 440 -16.40 7.29 9.26
N MET A 441 -17.10 7.56 8.16
CA MET A 441 -17.89 6.57 7.42
C MET A 441 -17.05 5.44 6.85
N ALA A 442 -15.80 5.73 6.46
CA ALA A 442 -14.88 4.71 5.96
C ALA A 442 -14.29 3.85 7.08
N CYS A 443 -13.84 4.44 8.19
CA CYS A 443 -13.27 3.70 9.31
C CYS A 443 -14.31 2.78 9.98
N PHE A 444 -15.56 3.23 10.12
CA PHE A 444 -16.64 2.44 10.70
C PHE A 444 -17.35 1.50 9.70
N GLU A 445 -16.87 1.39 8.46
CA GLU A 445 -17.29 0.30 7.55
C GLU A 445 -16.78 -1.06 8.06
N PHE A 446 -15.58 -1.07 8.65
CA PHE A 446 -14.89 -2.25 9.15
C PHE A 446 -15.53 -2.85 10.40
N ASN A 447 -15.08 -4.05 10.79
CA ASN A 447 -15.63 -4.81 11.92
C ASN A 447 -17.17 -5.02 11.80
N GLY A 448 -17.63 -5.37 10.59
CA GLY A 448 -19.02 -5.67 10.28
C GLY A 448 -19.95 -4.45 10.27
N SER A 449 -19.41 -3.24 10.13
CA SER A 449 -20.15 -1.98 10.32
C SER A 449 -20.92 -1.95 11.65
N SER A 450 -20.34 -2.54 12.69
CA SER A 450 -20.92 -2.64 14.03
C SER A 450 -21.06 -1.28 14.73
N GLY A 451 -20.30 -0.27 14.28
CA GLY A 451 -20.17 1.03 14.93
C GLY A 451 -19.21 1.03 16.12
N TYR A 452 -18.51 -0.09 16.36
CA TYR A 452 -17.50 -0.26 17.40
C TYR A 452 -16.19 -0.75 16.78
N ILE A 453 -15.10 -0.05 17.06
CA ILE A 453 -13.74 -0.44 16.66
C ILE A 453 -12.89 -0.52 17.93
N LEU A 454 -12.34 -1.70 18.21
CA LEU A 454 -11.46 -1.93 19.34
C LEU A 454 -10.21 -1.05 19.23
N LYS A 455 -9.85 -0.36 20.31
CA LYS A 455 -8.65 0.48 20.35
C LYS A 455 -7.37 -0.37 20.37
N HIS A 456 -6.28 0.24 19.94
CA HIS A 456 -4.95 -0.36 20.03
C HIS A 456 -4.63 -0.83 21.47
N GLU A 457 -3.85 -1.91 21.59
CA GLU A 457 -3.53 -2.56 22.87
C GLU A 457 -2.99 -1.60 23.94
N PHE A 458 -2.10 -0.69 23.57
CA PHE A 458 -1.51 0.30 24.50
C PHE A 458 -2.49 1.37 24.99
N MET A 459 -3.63 1.53 24.32
CA MET A 459 -4.73 2.40 24.76
C MET A 459 -5.75 1.68 25.64
N ARG A 460 -5.46 0.44 26.02
CA ARG A 460 -6.32 -0.43 26.83
C ARG A 460 -5.60 -1.00 28.05
N ARG A 461 -4.34 -1.43 27.87
CA ARG A 461 -3.53 -2.02 28.94
C ARG A 461 -3.19 -1.03 30.05
N ALA A 462 -3.52 -1.37 31.30
CA ALA A 462 -3.24 -0.53 32.46
C ALA A 462 -1.73 -0.45 32.81
N ASP A 463 -0.93 -1.43 32.39
CA ASP A 463 0.50 -1.53 32.69
C ASP A 463 1.41 -0.80 31.69
N LYS A 464 0.83 -0.21 30.64
CA LYS A 464 1.57 0.47 29.56
C LYS A 464 1.11 1.90 29.39
N GLN A 465 1.96 2.87 29.69
CA GLN A 465 1.69 4.27 29.33
C GLN A 465 1.97 4.49 27.85
N PHE A 466 1.15 5.32 27.22
CA PHE A 466 1.23 5.66 25.81
C PHE A 466 1.14 7.18 25.65
N ASP A 467 2.06 7.74 24.86
CA ASP A 467 2.05 9.14 24.46
C ASP A 467 1.98 9.21 22.91
N PRO A 468 0.90 9.76 22.33
CA PRO A 468 0.71 9.82 20.89
C PRO A 468 1.69 10.77 20.20
N PHE A 469 2.40 11.62 20.93
CA PHE A 469 3.39 12.55 20.38
C PHE A 469 4.84 12.04 20.44
N THR A 470 5.14 10.99 21.21
CA THR A 470 6.51 10.47 21.44
C THR A 470 6.67 8.96 21.20
N VAL A 471 5.89 8.43 20.25
CA VAL A 471 5.81 6.99 19.91
C VAL A 471 7.12 6.41 19.38
N ASP A 472 8.08 7.24 18.96
CA ASP A 472 9.40 6.82 18.48
C ASP A 472 10.24 6.05 19.49
N ARG A 473 9.83 6.02 20.77
CA ARG A 473 10.48 5.29 21.87
C ARG A 473 9.88 3.93 22.18
N ILE A 474 8.83 3.50 21.49
CA ILE A 474 8.12 2.25 21.81
C ILE A 474 8.67 1.11 20.95
N ASP A 475 9.69 0.41 21.47
CA ASP A 475 10.40 -0.68 20.78
C ASP A 475 9.52 -1.89 20.38
N VAL A 476 8.27 -1.96 20.88
CA VAL A 476 7.38 -3.11 20.71
C VAL A 476 6.47 -3.00 19.48
N VAL A 477 6.26 -1.80 18.92
CA VAL A 477 5.42 -1.64 17.70
C VAL A 477 6.28 -1.74 16.46
N VAL A 478 5.90 -2.63 15.55
CA VAL A 478 6.49 -2.70 14.22
C VAL A 478 5.88 -1.60 13.36
N ALA A 479 6.65 -0.55 13.12
CA ALA A 479 6.28 0.51 12.17
C ALA A 479 6.23 -0.08 10.74
N ASN A 480 5.44 0.53 9.84
CA ASN A 480 5.40 0.14 8.43
C ASN A 480 5.91 1.25 7.50
N THR A 481 6.46 0.83 6.36
CA THR A 481 6.60 1.65 5.17
C THR A 481 5.49 1.30 4.19
N LEU A 482 4.73 2.30 3.75
CA LEU A 482 3.72 2.16 2.70
C LEU A 482 4.17 2.95 1.48
N SER A 483 4.14 2.32 0.31
CA SER A 483 4.26 3.02 -0.97
C SER A 483 3.04 2.73 -1.85
N ILE A 484 2.60 3.75 -2.58
CA ILE A 484 1.49 3.64 -3.52
C ILE A 484 1.82 4.36 -4.82
N THR A 485 1.67 3.65 -5.92
CA THR A 485 1.79 4.18 -7.28
C THR A 485 0.40 4.28 -7.89
N ILE A 486 -0.01 5.50 -8.24
CA ILE A 486 -1.24 5.74 -9.00
C ILE A 486 -0.93 5.52 -10.48
N ILE A 487 -1.47 4.47 -11.08
CA ILE A 487 -1.12 4.05 -12.46
C ILE A 487 -2.14 4.58 -13.46
N SER A 488 -3.43 4.31 -13.24
CA SER A 488 -4.49 4.68 -14.19
C SER A 488 -5.84 4.78 -13.50
N GLY A 489 -6.84 5.30 -14.22
CA GLY A 489 -8.22 5.38 -13.78
C GLY A 489 -9.15 4.86 -14.86
N GLN A 490 -10.35 4.42 -14.48
CA GLN A 490 -11.36 3.89 -15.39
C GLN A 490 -12.70 4.57 -15.11
N PHE A 491 -13.37 5.02 -16.17
CA PHE A 491 -14.72 5.60 -16.14
C PHE A 491 -14.95 6.64 -15.02
N LEU A 492 -14.02 7.57 -14.88
CA LEU A 492 -13.98 8.51 -13.77
C LEU A 492 -15.04 9.62 -13.86
N SER A 493 -15.50 9.94 -15.06
CA SER A 493 -16.52 10.99 -15.25
C SER A 493 -17.37 10.65 -16.47
N ASP A 494 -18.61 11.11 -16.45
CA ASP A 494 -19.54 11.06 -17.59
C ASP A 494 -19.13 12.04 -18.71
N LYS A 495 -18.26 13.00 -18.39
CA LYS A 495 -17.75 14.01 -19.32
C LYS A 495 -16.28 13.77 -19.64
N SER A 496 -15.87 14.17 -20.83
CA SER A 496 -14.46 14.26 -21.21
C SER A 496 -13.81 15.45 -20.51
N VAL A 497 -13.29 15.22 -19.31
CA VAL A 497 -12.62 16.21 -18.46
C VAL A 497 -11.28 15.65 -17.99
N LYS A 498 -10.32 16.54 -17.74
CA LYS A 498 -9.08 16.14 -17.12
C LYS A 498 -9.28 15.83 -15.65
N SER A 499 -8.47 14.94 -15.11
CA SER A 499 -8.56 14.52 -13.70
C SER A 499 -7.20 14.38 -13.05
N TYR A 500 -7.21 14.36 -11.72
CA TYR A 500 -6.04 14.09 -10.90
C TYR A 500 -6.44 13.31 -9.64
N VAL A 501 -5.45 12.69 -8.99
CA VAL A 501 -5.64 11.92 -7.76
C VAL A 501 -4.80 12.53 -6.65
N GLU A 502 -5.40 12.65 -5.46
CA GLU A 502 -4.72 13.04 -4.23
C GLU A 502 -4.59 11.84 -3.30
N VAL A 503 -3.44 11.75 -2.64
CA VAL A 503 -3.12 10.69 -1.69
C VAL A 503 -2.61 11.31 -0.40
N GLU A 504 -3.22 10.98 0.73
CA GLU A 504 -2.82 11.44 2.05
C GLU A 504 -2.99 10.34 3.11
N LEU A 505 -2.28 10.49 4.22
CA LEU A 505 -2.32 9.55 5.35
C LEU A 505 -2.88 10.27 6.58
N PHE A 506 -3.86 9.65 7.23
CA PHE A 506 -4.33 10.03 8.57
C PHE A 506 -3.74 9.08 9.59
N GLY A 507 -3.38 9.57 10.77
CA GLY A 507 -2.77 8.76 11.82
C GLY A 507 -2.28 9.60 12.99
N LEU A 508 -1.19 9.15 13.60
CA LEU A 508 -0.55 9.84 14.70
C LEU A 508 0.10 11.18 14.26
N PRO A 509 0.31 12.12 15.19
CA PRO A 509 1.02 13.36 14.90
C PRO A 509 2.43 13.19 14.32
N GLY A 510 3.11 12.08 14.64
CA GLY A 510 4.43 11.74 14.12
C GLY A 510 4.44 10.94 12.81
N ASP A 511 3.28 10.50 12.32
CA ASP A 511 3.19 9.81 11.03
C ASP A 511 3.44 10.78 9.85
N PRO A 512 3.83 10.28 8.66
CA PRO A 512 4.13 11.15 7.53
C PRO A 512 2.89 11.94 7.07
N LYS A 513 2.96 13.27 7.16
CA LYS A 513 1.84 14.19 6.82
C LYS A 513 1.83 14.68 5.38
N ARG A 514 2.74 14.18 4.54
CA ARG A 514 2.89 14.67 3.16
C ARG A 514 1.65 14.30 2.36
N LYS A 515 1.01 15.33 1.77
CA LYS A 515 -0.04 15.14 0.76
C LYS A 515 0.61 15.03 -0.61
N TYR A 516 0.27 13.98 -1.34
CA TYR A 516 0.70 13.75 -2.70
C TYR A 516 -0.43 14.04 -3.67
N LYS A 517 -0.07 14.48 -4.87
CA LYS A 517 -1.01 14.81 -5.93
C LYS A 517 -0.39 14.43 -7.27
N THR A 518 -1.13 13.69 -8.08
CA THR A 518 -0.71 13.38 -9.44
C THR A 518 -0.72 14.64 -10.29
N LYS A 519 0.02 14.62 -11.40
CA LYS A 519 -0.21 15.60 -12.46
C LYS A 519 -1.64 15.46 -12.98
N LEU A 520 -2.18 16.58 -13.44
CA LEU A 520 -3.41 16.58 -14.20
C LEU A 520 -3.19 15.77 -15.49
N THR A 521 -4.20 15.00 -15.93
CA THR A 521 -4.10 14.24 -17.18
C THR A 521 -3.75 15.15 -18.36
N SER A 522 -2.90 14.66 -19.26
CA SER A 522 -2.46 15.41 -20.44
C SER A 522 -3.62 15.74 -21.39
N THR A 523 -4.58 14.82 -21.51
CA THR A 523 -5.79 14.95 -22.31
C THR A 523 -7.04 14.90 -21.43
N ALA A 524 -8.15 15.44 -21.93
CA ALA A 524 -9.47 15.34 -21.30
C ALA A 524 -10.09 13.94 -21.48
N ASN A 525 -9.33 12.91 -21.08
CA ASN A 525 -9.74 11.52 -21.11
C ASN A 525 -10.16 11.10 -19.69
N SER A 526 -11.44 10.80 -19.50
CA SER A 526 -12.01 10.30 -18.25
C SER A 526 -12.34 8.80 -18.30
N ILE A 527 -12.27 8.16 -19.48
CA ILE A 527 -12.59 6.74 -19.66
C ILE A 527 -11.44 5.86 -19.18
N ASN A 528 -10.21 6.16 -19.61
CA ASN A 528 -9.03 5.37 -19.26
C ASN A 528 -7.72 6.20 -19.13
N PRO A 529 -7.69 7.28 -18.33
CA PRO A 529 -6.47 8.05 -18.10
C PRO A 529 -5.37 7.22 -17.45
N VAL A 530 -4.11 7.45 -17.85
CA VAL A 530 -2.92 6.79 -17.28
C VAL A 530 -1.98 7.86 -16.73
N TRP A 531 -1.67 7.76 -15.44
CA TRP A 531 -0.70 8.57 -14.72
C TRP A 531 0.55 7.71 -14.49
N LYS A 532 1.64 7.95 -15.20
CA LYS A 532 2.91 7.25 -14.95
C LYS A 532 3.68 7.98 -13.85
N GLU A 533 3.13 8.00 -12.65
CA GLU A 533 3.72 8.68 -11.49
C GLU A 533 4.73 7.77 -10.77
N GLU A 534 5.73 8.38 -10.15
CA GLU A 534 6.62 7.66 -9.25
C GLU A 534 5.88 7.25 -7.97
N PRO A 535 6.31 6.18 -7.27
CA PRO A 535 5.67 5.75 -6.03
C PRO A 535 5.65 6.87 -4.97
N TYR A 536 4.48 7.10 -4.37
CA TYR A 536 4.33 7.96 -3.21
C TYR A 536 4.65 7.18 -1.95
N VAL A 537 5.70 7.59 -1.24
CA VAL A 537 6.25 6.83 -0.11
C VAL A 537 5.90 7.50 1.22
N PHE A 538 5.34 6.71 2.12
CA PHE A 538 5.10 7.02 3.53
C PHE A 538 6.04 6.13 4.34
N GLU A 539 7.24 6.66 4.60
CA GLU A 539 8.40 5.85 5.00
C GLU A 539 8.26 5.22 6.38
N LYS A 540 7.81 5.98 7.38
CA LYS A 540 7.76 5.54 8.78
C LYS A 540 6.39 5.80 9.40
N ILE A 541 5.45 4.89 9.14
CA ILE A 541 4.14 4.86 9.79
C ILE A 541 4.31 4.18 11.15
N LEU A 542 4.22 4.95 12.23
CA LEU A 542 4.56 4.57 13.59
C LEU A 542 3.62 3.49 14.13
N MET A 543 2.31 3.67 13.92
CA MET A 543 1.28 2.73 14.39
C MET A 543 0.28 2.46 13.27
N PRO A 544 0.53 1.42 12.45
CA PRO A 544 -0.30 1.07 11.29
C PRO A 544 -1.79 0.87 11.61
N GLU A 545 -2.12 0.27 12.77
CA GLU A 545 -3.51 0.05 13.23
C GLU A 545 -4.28 1.36 13.47
N MET A 546 -3.59 2.47 13.72
CA MET A 546 -4.23 3.77 13.93
C MET A 546 -4.14 4.68 12.68
N ALA A 547 -3.54 4.20 11.60
CA ALA A 547 -3.33 4.96 10.39
C ALA A 547 -4.28 4.52 9.26
N SER A 548 -4.70 5.47 8.43
CA SER A 548 -5.58 5.22 7.28
C SER A 548 -5.08 5.99 6.06
N LEU A 549 -4.96 5.28 4.94
CA LEU A 549 -4.62 5.86 3.64
C LEU A 549 -5.89 6.36 2.95
N ARG A 550 -5.90 7.63 2.54
CA ARG A 550 -6.95 8.21 1.69
C ARG A 550 -6.43 8.37 0.27
N VAL A 551 -7.21 7.91 -0.70
CA VAL A 551 -7.00 8.14 -2.13
C VAL A 551 -8.28 8.76 -2.69
N ALA A 552 -8.19 9.95 -3.28
CA ALA A 552 -9.34 10.69 -3.78
C ALA A 552 -9.11 11.22 -5.20
N ALA A 553 -10.07 10.99 -6.09
CA ALA A 553 -10.02 11.47 -7.47
C ALA A 553 -10.87 12.74 -7.63
N PHE A 554 -10.38 13.65 -8.47
CA PHE A 554 -11.01 14.94 -8.74
C PHE A 554 -10.94 15.29 -10.22
N GLU A 555 -11.93 16.03 -10.70
CA GLU A 555 -11.90 16.71 -12.00
C GLU A 555 -11.02 17.96 -11.94
N GLU A 556 -10.61 18.46 -13.11
CA GLU A 556 -10.05 19.80 -13.26
C GLU A 556 -11.01 20.85 -12.66
N GLY A 557 -10.48 21.74 -11.82
CA GLY A 557 -11.30 22.68 -11.03
C GLY A 557 -11.70 22.18 -9.63
N GLY A 558 -11.35 20.94 -9.27
CA GLY A 558 -11.49 20.44 -7.89
C GLY A 558 -12.84 19.83 -7.56
N LYS A 559 -13.68 19.54 -8.57
CA LYS A 559 -14.92 18.78 -8.37
C LYS A 559 -14.60 17.34 -7.97
N PHE A 560 -15.20 16.90 -6.86
CA PHE A 560 -15.02 15.56 -6.33
C PHE A 560 -15.62 14.50 -7.27
N ILE A 561 -14.89 13.42 -7.50
CA ILE A 561 -15.36 12.25 -8.26
C ILE A 561 -15.72 11.12 -7.31
N GLY A 562 -14.79 10.80 -6.41
CA GLY A 562 -14.91 9.67 -5.51
C GLY A 562 -13.61 9.44 -4.75
N HIS A 563 -13.70 8.66 -3.68
CA HIS A 563 -12.55 8.37 -2.82
C HIS A 563 -12.57 6.95 -2.27
N ARG A 564 -11.46 6.56 -1.67
CA ARG A 564 -11.37 5.39 -0.80
C ARG A 564 -10.47 5.71 0.37
N ILE A 565 -10.90 5.34 1.58
CA ILE A 565 -10.08 5.39 2.80
C ILE A 565 -9.95 3.97 3.31
N ILE A 566 -8.72 3.52 3.55
CA ILE A 566 -8.39 2.15 3.94
C ILE A 566 -7.40 2.19 5.11
N PRO A 567 -7.69 1.55 6.25
CA PRO A 567 -6.72 1.34 7.32
C PRO A 567 -5.46 0.61 6.83
N VAL A 568 -4.29 1.04 7.31
CA VAL A 568 -2.99 0.52 6.83
C VAL A 568 -2.75 -0.94 7.27
N ASP A 569 -3.37 -1.38 8.36
CA ASP A 569 -3.34 -2.78 8.79
C ASP A 569 -4.21 -3.70 7.92
N VAL A 570 -5.17 -3.14 7.16
CA VAL A 570 -6.12 -3.89 6.32
C VAL A 570 -5.76 -3.86 4.82
N ILE A 571 -4.96 -2.90 4.39
CA ILE A 571 -4.57 -2.76 2.99
C ILE A 571 -3.64 -3.91 2.54
N ARG A 572 -3.87 -4.43 1.33
CA ARG A 572 -3.06 -5.49 0.72
C ARG A 572 -2.06 -4.92 -0.27
N SER A 573 -0.91 -5.60 -0.38
CA SER A 573 0.14 -5.27 -1.36
C SER A 573 -0.16 -5.88 -2.73
N GLY A 574 0.28 -5.20 -3.79
CA GLY A 574 0.19 -5.61 -5.19
C GLY A 574 -0.54 -4.62 -6.08
N TYR A 575 -0.78 -5.06 -7.31
CA TYR A 575 -1.60 -4.36 -8.29
C TYR A 575 -3.08 -4.59 -8.00
N HIS A 576 -3.83 -3.51 -7.77
CA HIS A 576 -5.24 -3.59 -7.41
C HIS A 576 -6.10 -2.61 -8.18
N HIS A 577 -7.33 -3.04 -8.47
CA HIS A 577 -8.42 -2.14 -8.80
C HIS A 577 -9.07 -1.63 -7.51
N MET A 578 -8.96 -0.33 -7.27
CA MET A 578 -9.58 0.39 -6.18
C MET A 578 -10.87 1.04 -6.68
N CYS A 579 -12.01 0.40 -6.43
CA CYS A 579 -13.32 0.99 -6.68
C CYS A 579 -13.53 2.22 -5.78
N LEU A 580 -13.90 3.34 -6.39
CA LEU A 580 -14.13 4.59 -5.66
C LEU A 580 -15.50 4.61 -5.01
N ARG A 581 -15.65 5.48 -4.03
CA ARG A 581 -16.86 5.66 -3.23
C ARG A 581 -17.27 7.12 -3.16
N SER A 582 -18.57 7.34 -2.98
CA SER A 582 -19.13 8.66 -2.70
C SER A 582 -18.61 9.20 -1.36
N GLU A 583 -18.97 10.44 -1.05
CA GLU A 583 -18.66 11.09 0.22
C GLU A 583 -19.27 10.34 1.42
N SER A 584 -20.44 9.72 1.24
CA SER A 584 -21.10 8.85 2.23
C SER A 584 -20.55 7.42 2.29
N ASN A 585 -19.40 7.15 1.66
CA ASN A 585 -18.76 5.84 1.57
C ASN A 585 -19.62 4.77 0.85
N MET A 586 -20.54 5.16 -0.03
CA MET A 586 -21.27 4.24 -0.90
C MET A 586 -20.44 3.87 -2.13
N ALA A 587 -20.46 2.60 -2.53
CA ALA A 587 -19.72 2.13 -3.69
C ALA A 587 -20.23 2.77 -4.99
N LEU A 588 -19.32 3.36 -5.77
CA LEU A 588 -19.62 3.85 -7.11
C LEU A 588 -19.36 2.73 -8.12
N THR A 589 -20.30 2.51 -9.04
CA THR A 589 -20.24 1.36 -9.96
C THR A 589 -19.16 1.51 -11.03
N MET A 590 -19.02 2.70 -11.61
CA MET A 590 -18.15 2.95 -12.76
C MET A 590 -16.71 3.36 -12.39
N PRO A 591 -16.48 4.36 -11.53
CA PRO A 591 -15.14 4.93 -11.35
C PRO A 591 -14.24 4.03 -10.50
N SER A 592 -13.10 3.64 -11.05
CA SER A 592 -12.04 2.92 -10.33
C SER A 592 -10.66 3.47 -10.64
N LEU A 593 -9.72 3.26 -9.72
CA LEU A 593 -8.29 3.50 -9.93
C LEU A 593 -7.55 2.17 -9.99
N PHE A 594 -6.59 2.07 -10.89
CA PHE A 594 -5.62 0.98 -10.88
C PHE A 594 -4.34 1.48 -10.22
N VAL A 595 -3.94 0.80 -9.15
CA VAL A 595 -2.83 1.21 -8.29
C VAL A 595 -1.89 0.04 -8.02
N TYR A 596 -0.63 0.33 -7.74
CA TYR A 596 0.29 -0.63 -7.12
C TYR A 596 0.56 -0.17 -5.69
N VAL A 597 0.37 -1.06 -4.72
CA VAL A 597 0.62 -0.80 -3.31
C VAL A 597 1.70 -1.74 -2.82
N GLU A 598 2.67 -1.24 -2.06
CA GLU A 598 3.62 -2.08 -1.33
C GLU A 598 3.62 -1.65 0.12
N VAL A 599 3.33 -2.60 1.01
CA VAL A 599 3.46 -2.41 2.46
C VAL A 599 4.44 -3.41 3.01
N LYS A 600 5.39 -2.90 3.79
CA LYS A 600 6.47 -3.68 4.42
C LYS A 600 6.75 -3.16 5.81
N ASP A 601 7.39 -3.98 6.62
CA ASP A 601 7.91 -3.54 7.91
C ASP A 601 8.97 -2.47 7.69
N TYR A 602 8.88 -1.39 8.48
CA TYR A 602 9.86 -0.32 8.43
C TYR A 602 11.17 -0.84 9.01
N VAL A 603 12.18 -0.90 8.14
CA VAL A 603 13.55 -1.16 8.54
C VAL A 603 14.27 0.19 8.56
N PRO A 604 14.71 0.69 9.73
CA PRO A 604 15.53 1.90 9.77
C PRO A 604 16.68 1.79 8.79
N GLU A 605 17.05 2.88 8.10
CA GLU A 605 18.19 2.93 7.17
C GLU A 605 19.50 2.39 7.81
N SER A 606 19.57 2.59 9.12
CA SER A 606 20.52 2.04 10.08
C SER A 606 20.64 0.50 10.10
N LEU A 607 19.55 -0.23 9.88
CA LEU A 607 19.47 -1.70 9.88
C LEU A 607 19.18 -2.26 8.48
N ALA A 608 18.87 -1.40 7.51
CA ALA A 608 18.67 -1.78 6.12
C ALA A 608 19.96 -2.39 5.59
N GLU A 609 19.83 -3.56 4.94
CA GLU A 609 20.99 -4.16 4.33
C GLU A 609 21.45 -3.29 3.16
N PRO A 610 22.76 -3.06 3.02
CA PRO A 610 23.27 -2.36 1.86
C PRO A 610 22.90 -3.15 0.60
N GLU A 611 22.31 -2.47 -0.38
CA GLU A 611 22.04 -2.98 -1.72
C GLU A 611 23.08 -2.41 -2.70
N THR A 612 23.59 -3.26 -3.59
CA THR A 612 24.49 -2.84 -4.67
C THR A 612 23.77 -2.93 -6.00
N THR A 613 24.23 -2.14 -6.96
CA THR A 613 23.60 -1.99 -8.27
C THR A 613 23.63 -3.32 -9.04
N ASN A 614 22.47 -3.80 -9.52
CA ASN A 614 22.40 -5.04 -10.26
C ASN A 614 22.98 -4.92 -11.69
N GLN A 615 23.29 -6.06 -12.32
CA GLN A 615 23.88 -6.11 -13.65
C GLN A 615 23.02 -5.42 -14.74
N ASP A 616 21.70 -5.54 -14.64
CA ASP A 616 20.77 -5.00 -15.64
C ASP A 616 20.74 -3.47 -15.63
N GLU A 617 20.97 -2.85 -14.46
CA GLU A 617 21.13 -1.41 -14.31
C GLU A 617 22.48 -0.92 -14.84
N LEU A 618 23.56 -1.69 -14.65
CA LEU A 618 24.87 -1.38 -15.23
C LEU A 618 24.83 -1.34 -16.77
N GLN A 619 24.06 -2.25 -17.40
CA GLN A 619 23.89 -2.28 -18.85
C GLN A 619 23.11 -1.07 -19.40
N LYS A 620 22.23 -0.47 -18.60
CA LYS A 620 21.47 0.73 -18.99
C LYS A 620 22.30 2.00 -18.92
N GLN A 621 23.51 1.96 -18.36
CA GLN A 621 24.36 3.14 -18.26
C GLN A 621 24.79 3.66 -19.63
N LYS A 622 24.85 4.99 -19.76
CA LYS A 622 25.15 5.72 -21.01
C LYS A 622 26.48 5.29 -21.65
N GLY A 623 27.47 4.90 -20.85
CA GLY A 623 28.76 4.40 -21.33
C GLY A 623 28.64 3.06 -22.05
N PHE A 624 27.92 2.11 -21.45
CA PHE A 624 27.71 0.77 -22.02
C PHE A 624 26.82 0.81 -23.28
N MET A 625 25.71 1.56 -23.24
CA MET A 625 24.81 1.71 -24.39
C MET A 625 25.50 2.32 -25.62
N LYS A 626 26.45 3.24 -25.43
CA LYS A 626 27.25 3.80 -26.54
C LYS A 626 28.18 2.76 -27.16
N LEU A 627 28.81 1.92 -26.33
CA LEU A 627 29.66 0.83 -26.79
C LEU A 627 28.86 -0.16 -27.62
N GLN A 628 27.70 -0.61 -27.13
CA GLN A 628 26.82 -1.54 -27.85
C GLN A 628 26.37 -0.99 -29.21
N LYS A 629 25.98 0.29 -29.29
CA LYS A 629 25.62 0.94 -30.56
C LYS A 629 26.79 1.04 -31.55
N LYS A 630 28.02 1.24 -31.05
CA LYS A 630 29.22 1.26 -31.90
C LYS A 630 29.49 -0.14 -32.48
N GLN A 631 29.41 -1.15 -31.63
CA GLN A 631 29.65 -2.55 -32.00
C GLN A 631 28.62 -3.06 -33.04
N GLU A 632 27.34 -2.70 -32.88
CA GLU A 632 26.29 -3.03 -33.85
C GLU A 632 26.57 -2.43 -35.25
N LYS A 633 27.09 -1.20 -35.31
CA LYS A 633 27.46 -0.56 -36.59
C LYS A 633 28.66 -1.24 -37.25
N GLU A 634 29.69 -1.59 -36.48
CA GLU A 634 30.88 -2.29 -36.98
C GLU A 634 30.52 -3.66 -37.57
N LEU A 635 29.61 -4.40 -36.91
CA LEU A 635 29.17 -5.72 -37.38
C LEU A 635 28.35 -5.62 -38.68
N LYS A 636 27.39 -4.67 -38.74
CA LYS A 636 26.60 -4.40 -39.95
C LYS A 636 27.46 -3.99 -41.14
N GLU A 637 28.51 -3.20 -40.92
CA GLU A 637 29.43 -2.81 -41.98
C GLU A 637 30.22 -4.02 -42.52
N MET A 638 30.67 -4.90 -41.62
CA MET A 638 31.41 -6.12 -41.97
C MET A 638 30.54 -7.09 -42.77
N GLU A 639 29.30 -7.34 -42.32
CA GLU A 639 28.32 -8.17 -43.04
C GLU A 639 28.02 -7.59 -44.44
N ARG A 640 27.87 -6.27 -44.55
CA ARG A 640 27.64 -5.59 -45.85
C ARG A 640 28.84 -5.75 -46.80
N LYS A 641 30.08 -5.69 -46.30
CA LYS A 641 31.29 -5.93 -47.11
C LYS A 641 31.38 -7.39 -47.57
N GLY A 642 31.02 -8.33 -46.69
CA GLY A 642 30.94 -9.76 -47.02
C GLY A 642 29.90 -10.05 -48.10
N MET A 643 28.70 -9.49 -47.97
CA MET A 643 27.60 -9.66 -48.93
C MET A 643 27.99 -9.13 -50.33
N LYS A 644 28.62 -7.96 -50.43
CA LYS A 644 29.11 -7.42 -51.70
C LYS A 644 30.11 -8.33 -52.41
N ARG A 645 31.10 -8.87 -51.67
CA ARG A 645 32.07 -9.81 -52.24
C ARG A 645 31.40 -11.10 -52.71
N ARG A 646 30.38 -11.57 -51.98
CA ARG A 646 29.59 -12.74 -52.36
C ARG A 646 28.84 -12.48 -53.67
N GLU A 647 28.20 -11.32 -53.82
CA GLU A 647 27.51 -10.90 -55.04
C GLU A 647 28.47 -10.77 -56.23
N GLU A 648 29.66 -10.20 -56.05
CA GLU A 648 30.69 -10.09 -57.09
C GLU A 648 31.12 -11.46 -57.62
N ILE A 649 31.32 -12.44 -56.74
CA ILE A 649 31.63 -13.83 -57.12
C ILE A 649 30.45 -14.44 -57.88
N ILE A 650 29.21 -14.32 -57.37
CA ILE A 650 28.01 -14.84 -58.04
C ILE A 650 27.87 -14.23 -59.44
N GLN A 651 28.09 -12.93 -59.60
CA GLN A 651 27.98 -12.23 -60.88
C GLN A 651 29.08 -12.65 -61.86
N LYS A 652 30.33 -12.80 -61.39
CA LYS A 652 31.47 -13.31 -62.17
C LYS A 652 31.16 -14.69 -62.76
N TYR A 653 30.68 -15.62 -61.92
CA TYR A 653 30.38 -16.98 -62.38
C TYR A 653 29.07 -17.10 -63.17
N SER A 654 28.04 -16.30 -62.87
CA SER A 654 26.83 -16.21 -63.68
C SER A 654 27.13 -15.74 -65.11
N SER A 655 28.04 -14.77 -65.26
CA SER A 655 28.53 -14.32 -66.57
C SER A 655 29.31 -15.43 -67.30
N ALA A 656 30.17 -16.17 -66.58
CA ALA A 656 30.90 -17.31 -67.13
C ALA A 656 29.97 -18.46 -67.56
N PHE A 657 28.90 -18.73 -66.82
CA PHE A 657 27.88 -19.72 -67.19
C PHE A 657 27.09 -19.28 -68.43
N ASN A 658 26.71 -18.00 -68.53
CA ASN A 658 26.06 -17.45 -69.72
C ASN A 658 26.95 -17.55 -70.96
N ASP A 659 28.23 -17.18 -70.85
CA ASP A 659 29.20 -17.27 -71.95
C ASP A 659 29.39 -18.72 -72.42
N LEU A 660 29.45 -19.67 -71.48
CA LEU A 660 29.54 -21.10 -71.78
C LEU A 660 28.27 -21.60 -72.48
N TYR A 661 27.08 -21.18 -72.01
CA TYR A 661 25.79 -21.51 -72.61
C TYR A 661 25.67 -20.96 -74.05
N ALA A 662 26.10 -19.71 -74.27
CA ALA A 662 26.12 -19.08 -75.58
C ALA A 662 27.08 -19.77 -76.57
N GLN A 663 28.25 -20.21 -76.10
CA GLN A 663 29.22 -20.97 -76.89
C GLN A 663 28.68 -22.35 -77.30
N MET A 664 27.98 -23.05 -76.41
CA MET A 664 27.33 -24.33 -76.71
C MET A 664 26.21 -24.20 -77.74
N ASN A 665 25.40 -23.13 -77.65
CA ASN A 665 24.32 -22.87 -78.61
C ASN A 665 24.84 -22.43 -80.00
N LYS A 666 25.96 -21.69 -80.08
CA LYS A 666 26.63 -21.40 -81.37
C LYS A 666 27.16 -22.68 -82.05
N LYS A 667 27.69 -23.64 -81.28
CA LYS A 667 28.11 -24.97 -81.81
C LYS A 667 26.93 -25.84 -82.27
N LYS A 668 25.75 -25.74 -81.65
CA LYS A 668 24.52 -26.40 -82.13
C LYS A 668 24.00 -25.81 -83.44
N ASN A 669 24.06 -24.49 -83.62
CA ASN A 669 23.65 -23.82 -84.87
C ASN A 669 24.64 -24.05 -86.04
N SER A 670 25.93 -24.27 -85.77
CA SER A 670 26.91 -24.64 -86.80
C SER A 670 26.72 -26.06 -87.36
N LYS A 671 25.98 -26.95 -86.69
CA LYS A 671 25.67 -28.32 -87.16
C LYS A 671 24.34 -28.42 -87.95
N LYS A 672 23.61 -27.32 -88.16
CA LYS A 672 22.38 -27.27 -88.97
C LYS A 672 22.55 -26.70 -90.39
N ALA A 673 23.77 -26.35 -90.79
CA ALA A 673 24.09 -25.79 -92.11
C ALA A 673 24.67 -26.82 -93.11
N SER A 674 24.35 -28.11 -92.97
CA SER A 674 24.71 -29.14 -93.95
C SER A 674 23.71 -30.30 -93.97
N LYS A 675 22.51 -30.06 -94.51
CA LYS A 675 21.77 -31.06 -95.30
C LYS A 675 20.64 -30.37 -96.07
N SER A 676 20.84 -30.24 -97.37
CA SER A 676 19.80 -29.90 -98.35
C SER A 676 18.86 -31.10 -98.57
N LEU A 677 17.58 -30.77 -98.76
CA LEU A 677 16.59 -31.39 -99.66
C LEU A 677 16.88 -32.81 -100.15
N GLU A 678 16.11 -33.80 -99.68
CA GLU A 678 15.12 -34.54 -100.47
C GLU A 678 14.40 -35.60 -99.60
N ASP A 679 13.07 -35.61 -99.75
CA ASP A 679 12.10 -36.71 -99.69
C ASP A 679 11.72 -37.46 -98.39
N GLU A 680 10.54 -37.04 -97.92
CA GLU A 680 9.29 -37.82 -97.79
C GLU A 680 9.03 -38.85 -96.66
N TYR A 681 7.82 -38.69 -96.10
CA TYR A 681 7.00 -39.57 -95.25
C TYR A 681 7.36 -39.85 -93.78
N GLY A 682 6.49 -39.33 -92.89
CA GLY A 682 5.72 -40.20 -91.99
C GLY A 682 6.15 -40.36 -90.52
N SER A 683 5.32 -39.79 -89.64
CA SER A 683 4.79 -40.38 -88.39
C SER A 683 5.62 -40.53 -87.10
N VAL A 684 5.12 -39.83 -86.07
CA VAL A 684 4.61 -40.37 -84.77
C VAL A 684 5.60 -40.95 -83.73
N TRP A 685 5.70 -40.19 -82.62
CA TRP A 685 5.85 -40.54 -81.18
C TRP A 685 7.01 -41.42 -80.68
N GLY A 686 7.71 -40.88 -79.66
CA GLY A 686 7.79 -41.57 -78.37
C GLY A 686 9.18 -41.88 -77.82
N ALA A 687 9.38 -41.40 -76.58
CA ALA A 687 10.18 -41.98 -75.50
C ALA A 687 11.71 -41.78 -75.47
N GLY A 688 12.12 -41.06 -74.42
CA GLY A 688 13.12 -41.55 -73.46
C GLY A 688 14.56 -41.54 -73.91
N GLU A 689 15.28 -40.46 -73.62
CA GLU A 689 16.74 -40.48 -73.55
C GLU A 689 17.26 -40.20 -72.13
N ILE A 690 18.22 -41.06 -71.80
CA ILE A 690 18.95 -41.28 -70.55
C ILE A 690 19.77 -40.03 -70.16
N PRO A 691 20.03 -39.74 -68.86
CA PRO A 691 20.78 -38.56 -68.45
C PRO A 691 22.23 -38.66 -68.94
N GLY A 692 22.59 -37.87 -69.94
CA GLY A 692 23.99 -37.67 -70.32
C GLY A 692 24.76 -37.06 -69.16
N LYS A 693 25.98 -37.56 -68.88
CA LYS A 693 26.88 -36.97 -67.90
C LYS A 693 27.04 -35.47 -68.18
N PRO A 694 27.01 -34.60 -67.15
CA PRO A 694 27.17 -33.16 -67.35
C PRO A 694 28.50 -32.87 -68.05
N ASP A 695 28.52 -31.87 -68.95
CA ASP A 695 29.72 -31.48 -69.68
C ASP A 695 30.86 -31.17 -68.68
N PRO A 696 32.08 -31.73 -68.86
CA PRO A 696 33.18 -31.54 -67.92
C PRO A 696 33.48 -30.07 -67.59
N LYS A 697 33.24 -29.15 -68.53
CA LYS A 697 33.46 -27.71 -68.33
C LYS A 697 32.43 -27.06 -67.41
N ILE A 698 31.20 -27.58 -67.39
CA ILE A 698 30.13 -27.11 -66.48
C ILE A 698 30.45 -27.58 -65.05
N VAL A 699 30.91 -28.83 -64.91
CA VAL A 699 31.32 -29.39 -63.62
C VAL A 699 32.52 -28.62 -63.04
N GLU A 700 33.52 -28.31 -63.86
CA GLU A 700 34.71 -27.56 -63.42
C GLU A 700 34.37 -26.12 -62.97
N LEU A 701 33.49 -25.41 -63.70
CA LEU A 701 33.05 -24.06 -63.30
C LEU A 701 32.20 -24.08 -62.03
N LYS A 702 31.36 -25.10 -61.86
CA LYS A 702 30.58 -25.33 -60.65
C LYS A 702 31.50 -25.54 -59.44
N GLU A 703 32.46 -26.46 -59.55
CA GLU A 703 33.39 -26.77 -58.45
C GLU A 703 34.23 -25.56 -58.07
N LYS A 704 34.64 -24.73 -59.03
CA LYS A 704 35.35 -23.46 -58.79
C LYS A 704 34.47 -22.42 -58.07
N LEU A 705 33.20 -22.29 -58.45
CA LEU A 705 32.24 -21.41 -57.76
C LEU A 705 31.98 -21.88 -56.32
N GLU A 706 31.77 -23.18 -56.11
CA GLU A 706 31.60 -23.78 -54.78
C GLU A 706 32.82 -23.52 -53.89
N GLN A 707 34.03 -23.72 -54.40
CA GLN A 707 35.27 -23.47 -53.67
C GLN A 707 35.50 -21.99 -53.34
N GLU A 708 35.26 -21.07 -54.28
CA GLU A 708 35.41 -19.62 -54.02
C GLU A 708 34.37 -19.11 -53.01
N LEU A 709 33.12 -19.59 -53.07
CA LEU A 709 32.07 -19.23 -52.11
C LEU A 709 32.30 -19.86 -50.72
N MET A 710 32.80 -21.09 -50.66
CA MET A 710 33.16 -21.78 -49.41
C MET A 710 34.25 -21.03 -48.67
N ARG A 711 35.34 -20.70 -49.37
CA ARG A 711 36.46 -19.95 -48.79
C ARG A 711 36.01 -18.56 -48.31
N LEU A 712 35.20 -17.84 -49.10
CA LEU A 712 34.69 -16.52 -48.69
C LEU A 712 33.78 -16.61 -47.47
N GLY A 713 32.93 -17.65 -47.38
CA GLY A 713 32.04 -17.87 -46.25
C GLY A 713 32.78 -18.20 -44.96
N GLU A 714 33.79 -19.07 -45.02
CA GLU A 714 34.68 -19.39 -43.89
C GLU A 714 35.42 -18.14 -43.40
N GLU A 715 36.04 -17.39 -44.30
CA GLU A 715 36.74 -16.13 -43.98
C GLU A 715 35.80 -15.08 -43.35
N LEU A 716 34.57 -14.97 -43.86
CA LEU A 716 33.58 -14.02 -43.36
C LEU A 716 33.08 -14.41 -41.97
N TYR A 717 32.72 -15.68 -41.74
CA TYR A 717 32.27 -16.14 -40.44
C TYR A 717 33.38 -16.14 -39.39
N GLU A 718 34.62 -16.48 -39.76
CA GLU A 718 35.76 -16.36 -38.84
C GLU A 718 36.03 -14.89 -38.47
N SER A 719 35.97 -13.98 -39.45
CA SER A 719 36.12 -12.55 -39.19
C SER A 719 35.01 -11.98 -38.31
N ILE A 720 33.76 -12.39 -38.55
CA ILE A 720 32.59 -12.01 -37.74
C ILE A 720 32.72 -12.56 -36.32
N TRP A 721 33.10 -13.82 -36.17
CA TRP A 721 33.29 -14.45 -34.87
C TRP A 721 34.39 -13.77 -34.06
N LYS A 722 35.59 -13.58 -34.63
CA LYS A 722 36.68 -12.82 -33.98
C LYS A 722 36.25 -11.42 -33.57
N LYS A 723 35.42 -10.78 -34.40
CA LYS A 723 34.89 -9.44 -34.10
C LYS A 723 33.86 -9.45 -32.96
N LYS A 724 32.96 -10.44 -32.94
CA LYS A 724 31.99 -10.65 -31.85
C LYS A 724 32.69 -11.03 -30.55
N GLU A 725 33.75 -11.85 -30.60
CA GLU A 725 34.59 -12.19 -29.46
C GLU A 725 35.30 -10.95 -28.90
N GLN A 726 35.88 -10.12 -29.76
CA GLN A 726 36.45 -8.82 -29.37
C GLN A 726 35.38 -7.93 -28.72
N HIS A 727 34.19 -7.80 -29.32
CA HIS A 727 33.10 -6.99 -28.78
C HIS A 727 32.61 -7.50 -27.43
N SER A 728 32.51 -8.82 -27.25
CA SER A 728 32.17 -9.47 -25.98
C SER A 728 33.21 -9.18 -24.91
N SER A 729 34.50 -9.27 -25.25
CA SER A 729 35.59 -8.94 -24.32
C SER A 729 35.57 -7.47 -23.91
N GLU A 730 35.31 -6.54 -24.85
CA GLU A 730 35.18 -5.12 -24.57
C GLU A 730 33.94 -4.81 -23.69
N GLN A 731 32.81 -5.47 -23.95
CA GLN A 731 31.60 -5.34 -23.12
C GLN A 731 31.84 -5.86 -21.70
N PHE A 732 32.53 -6.99 -21.58
CA PHE A 732 32.89 -7.57 -20.29
C PHE A 732 33.79 -6.64 -19.48
N THR A 733 34.88 -6.16 -20.07
CA THR A 733 35.78 -5.19 -19.43
C THR A 733 35.03 -3.91 -19.04
N LYS A 734 34.13 -3.43 -19.90
CA LYS A 734 33.38 -2.21 -19.60
C LYS A 734 32.38 -2.38 -18.46
N LEU A 735 31.72 -3.54 -18.37
CA LEU A 735 30.84 -3.85 -17.24
C LEU A 735 31.63 -3.95 -15.94
N LEU A 736 32.82 -4.54 -15.97
CA LEU A 736 33.69 -4.67 -14.81
C LEU A 736 34.16 -3.29 -14.30
N GLU A 737 34.59 -2.41 -15.21
CA GLU A 737 34.96 -1.02 -14.87
C GLU A 737 33.80 -0.26 -14.22
N LEU A 738 32.61 -0.33 -14.82
CA LEU A 738 31.43 0.38 -14.30
C LEU A 738 30.97 -0.18 -12.96
N ALA A 739 31.06 -1.50 -12.77
CA ALA A 739 30.81 -2.13 -11.48
C ALA A 739 31.79 -1.61 -10.43
N GLN A 740 33.10 -1.62 -10.71
CA GLN A 740 34.13 -1.16 -9.76
C GLN A 740 34.01 0.34 -9.43
N GLU A 741 33.73 1.20 -10.42
CA GLU A 741 33.50 2.64 -10.20
C GLU A 741 32.28 2.88 -9.30
N LYS A 742 31.21 2.11 -9.51
CA LYS A 742 30.00 2.18 -8.72
C LYS A 742 30.21 1.67 -7.30
N GLN A 743 30.90 0.55 -7.13
CA GLN A 743 31.28 -0.02 -5.84
C GLN A 743 32.11 0.95 -4.99
N ALA A 744 33.08 1.62 -5.62
CA ALA A 744 33.89 2.65 -4.96
C ALA A 744 33.03 3.85 -4.52
N THR A 745 32.04 4.23 -5.33
CA THR A 745 31.08 5.29 -4.99
C THR A 745 30.17 4.87 -3.83
N GLU A 746 29.67 3.64 -3.82
CA GLU A 746 28.83 3.08 -2.73
C GLU A 746 29.60 3.06 -1.40
N LEU A 747 30.84 2.60 -1.38
CA LEU A 747 31.70 2.63 -0.19
C LEU A 747 31.98 4.05 0.31
N LYS A 748 32.17 5.01 -0.62
CA LYS A 748 32.35 6.42 -0.28
C LYS A 748 31.10 7.01 0.35
N VAL A 749 29.91 6.73 -0.20
CA VAL A 749 28.62 7.19 0.34
C VAL A 749 28.35 6.60 1.72
N LEU A 750 28.62 5.30 1.91
CA LEU A 750 28.48 4.63 3.22
C LEU A 750 29.37 5.29 4.28
N LYS A 751 30.61 5.64 3.92
CA LYS A 751 31.53 6.37 4.80
C LYS A 751 31.02 7.78 5.14
N GLU A 752 30.58 8.54 4.14
CA GLU A 752 30.02 9.89 4.35
C GLU A 752 28.74 9.88 5.22
N SER A 753 27.87 8.88 5.03
CA SER A 753 26.68 8.66 5.85
C SER A 753 27.05 8.36 7.32
N THR A 754 28.02 7.47 7.54
CA THR A 754 28.50 7.11 8.88
C THR A 754 29.13 8.32 9.60
N ASP A 755 29.91 9.14 8.89
CA ASP A 755 30.50 10.37 9.44
C ASP A 755 29.42 11.39 9.83
N SER A 756 28.36 11.51 9.01
CA SER A 756 27.19 12.35 9.29
C SER A 756 26.42 11.87 10.52
N ASP A 757 26.11 10.57 10.60
CA ASP A 757 25.41 9.94 11.72
C ASP A 757 26.19 10.10 13.02
N THR A 758 27.51 9.89 12.96
CA THR A 758 28.42 10.12 14.10
C THR A 758 28.34 11.55 14.59
N LYS A 759 28.34 12.53 13.67
CA LYS A 759 28.22 13.95 13.99
C LYS A 759 26.86 14.30 14.60
N GLN A 760 25.78 13.75 14.06
CA GLN A 760 24.42 13.96 14.59
C GLN A 760 24.25 13.35 15.99
N MET A 761 24.74 12.12 16.20
CA MET A 761 24.67 11.45 17.50
C MET A 761 25.50 12.20 18.56
N LYS A 762 26.70 12.66 18.22
CA LYS A 762 27.50 13.55 19.10
C LYS A 762 26.71 14.81 19.49
N LYS A 763 26.04 15.44 18.53
CA LYS A 763 25.21 16.63 18.78
C LYS A 763 24.02 16.34 19.69
N LYS A 764 23.33 15.21 19.51
CA LYS A 764 22.21 14.77 20.36
C LYS A 764 22.66 14.49 21.79
N LEU A 765 23.77 13.77 21.97
CA LEU A 765 24.32 13.46 23.29
C LEU A 765 24.78 14.74 24.02
N GLU A 766 25.33 15.71 23.28
CA GLU A 766 25.72 17.00 23.84
C GLU A 766 24.50 17.85 24.26
N MET A 767 23.43 17.84 23.46
CA MET A 767 22.16 18.50 23.83
C MET A 767 21.57 17.88 25.12
N LYS A 768 21.55 16.55 25.20
CA LYS A 768 21.12 15.80 26.40
C LYS A 768 21.98 16.12 27.63
N ARG A 769 23.29 16.34 27.44
CA ARG A 769 24.20 16.80 28.50
C ARG A 769 23.82 18.20 28.99
N MET A 770 23.57 19.12 28.07
CA MET A 770 23.17 20.50 28.39
C MET A 770 21.83 20.56 29.12
N GLU A 771 20.84 19.78 28.70
CA GLU A 771 19.54 19.68 29.37
C GLU A 771 19.66 19.14 30.80
N ARG A 772 20.46 18.07 31.00
CA ARG A 772 20.73 17.52 32.35
C ARG A 772 21.44 18.53 33.25
N LEU A 773 22.39 19.31 32.71
CA LEU A 773 23.08 20.36 33.44
C LEU A 773 22.13 21.52 33.82
N GLU A 774 21.23 21.91 32.91
CA GLU A 774 20.26 22.98 33.14
C GLU A 774 19.18 22.57 34.16
N ALA A 775 18.63 21.36 34.05
CA ALA A 775 17.67 20.81 35.00
C ALA A 775 18.26 20.71 36.41
N MET A 776 19.52 20.26 36.52
CA MET A 776 20.23 20.19 37.79
C MET A 776 20.49 21.58 38.40
N SER A 777 20.86 22.58 37.58
CA SER A 777 21.07 23.96 38.07
C SER A 777 19.79 24.62 38.59
N LYS A 778 18.60 24.15 38.18
CA LYS A 778 17.30 24.62 38.69
C LYS A 778 16.87 23.93 39.99
N ASN A 779 17.37 22.73 40.26
CA ASN A 779 16.87 21.85 41.33
C ASN A 779 17.80 21.74 42.55
N THR A 780 19.00 22.34 42.55
CA THR A 780 19.97 22.21 43.67
C THR A 780 20.70 23.52 43.93
N MET A 781 20.62 24.04 45.17
CA MET A 781 21.27 25.29 45.58
C MET A 781 22.61 25.11 46.32
N ASP A 782 22.99 23.87 46.68
CA ASP A 782 24.27 23.56 47.34
C ASP A 782 25.41 23.46 46.32
N LYS A 783 26.42 24.33 46.48
CA LYS A 783 27.57 24.46 45.58
C LYS A 783 28.46 23.21 45.55
N VAL A 784 28.59 22.47 46.66
CA VAL A 784 29.43 21.27 46.74
C VAL A 784 28.73 20.07 46.09
N ALA A 785 27.42 19.92 46.33
CA ALA A 785 26.60 18.93 45.64
C ALA A 785 26.55 19.19 44.13
N LEU A 786 26.42 20.45 43.70
CA LEU A 786 26.39 20.86 42.29
C LEU A 786 27.68 20.47 41.54
N GLU A 787 28.86 20.67 42.16
CA GLU A 787 30.15 20.25 41.58
C GLU A 787 30.27 18.73 41.42
N ARG A 788 29.77 17.96 42.40
CA ARG A 788 29.79 16.50 42.37
C ARG A 788 28.88 15.95 41.26
N LEU A 789 27.66 16.46 41.17
CA LEU A 789 26.69 16.11 40.13
C LEU A 789 27.16 16.51 38.72
N LYS A 790 27.84 17.66 38.57
CA LYS A 790 28.47 18.07 37.29
C LYS A 790 29.53 17.07 36.83
N LYS A 791 30.39 16.60 37.74
CA LYS A 791 31.40 15.59 37.44
C LYS A 791 30.76 14.25 37.08
N GLU A 792 29.70 13.86 37.77
CA GLU A 792 28.97 12.62 37.50
C GLU A 792 28.25 12.65 36.15
N ILE A 793 27.59 13.77 35.80
CA ILE A 793 26.95 13.96 34.48
C ILE A 793 28.00 13.98 33.35
N ASN A 794 29.16 14.61 33.56
CA ASN A 794 30.23 14.58 32.56
C ASN A 794 30.82 13.18 32.39
N ASN A 795 31.07 12.45 33.47
CA ASN A 795 31.56 11.07 33.39
C ASN A 795 30.54 10.14 32.72
N SER A 796 29.26 10.28 33.06
CA SER A 796 28.15 9.56 32.42
C SER A 796 28.05 9.91 30.93
N HIS A 797 28.17 11.19 30.56
CA HIS A 797 28.18 11.61 29.16
C HIS A 797 29.37 11.03 28.39
N ILE A 798 30.58 11.03 28.97
CA ILE A 798 31.77 10.42 28.34
C ILE A 798 31.54 8.92 28.11
N GLN A 799 30.98 8.21 29.10
CA GLN A 799 30.63 6.79 28.95
C GLN A 799 29.58 6.56 27.86
N GLU A 800 28.50 7.34 27.85
CA GLU A 800 27.45 7.28 26.81
C GLU A 800 28.04 7.56 25.40
N VAL A 801 28.93 8.54 25.27
CA VAL A 801 29.60 8.87 24.01
C VAL A 801 30.53 7.76 23.54
N VAL A 802 31.35 7.20 24.43
CA VAL A 802 32.27 6.09 24.10
C VAL A 802 31.48 4.86 23.66
N GLN A 803 30.41 4.51 24.39
CA GLN A 803 29.57 3.36 24.07
C GLN A 803 28.88 3.53 22.71
N VAL A 804 28.32 4.71 22.44
CA VAL A 804 27.68 4.99 21.15
C VAL A 804 28.70 4.99 20.00
N LEU A 805 29.90 5.53 20.20
CA LEU A 805 30.95 5.50 19.18
C LEU A 805 31.42 4.07 18.88
N GLN A 806 31.54 3.23 19.89
CA GLN A 806 31.85 1.80 19.70
C GLN A 806 30.74 1.11 18.90
N MET A 807 29.47 1.32 19.27
CA MET A 807 28.33 0.75 18.55
C MET A 807 28.27 1.22 17.08
N VAL A 808 28.53 2.50 16.81
CA VAL A 808 28.56 3.04 15.45
C VAL A 808 29.73 2.45 14.65
N SER A 809 30.89 2.27 15.28
CA SER A 809 32.05 1.62 14.68
C SER A 809 31.79 0.16 14.32
N ASP A 810 31.21 -0.61 15.24
CA ASP A 810 30.88 -2.03 15.03
C ASP A 810 29.81 -2.18 13.93
N LYS A 811 28.81 -1.29 13.93
CA LYS A 811 27.78 -1.24 12.90
C LYS A 811 28.33 -0.90 11.52
N TRP A 812 29.23 0.08 11.43
CA TRP A 812 29.90 0.44 10.19
C TRP A 812 30.70 -0.74 9.63
N SER A 813 31.48 -1.40 10.49
CA SER A 813 32.26 -2.59 10.10
C SER A 813 31.36 -3.70 9.54
N ASN A 814 30.22 -3.96 10.19
CA ASN A 814 29.26 -4.95 9.73
C ASN A 814 28.57 -4.57 8.40
N GLN A 815 28.19 -3.30 8.23
CA GLN A 815 27.59 -2.82 6.97
C GLN A 815 28.60 -2.82 5.83
N GLN A 816 29.85 -2.44 6.10
CA GLN A 816 30.93 -2.50 5.12
C GLN A 816 31.18 -3.94 4.66
N GLN A 817 31.32 -4.88 5.60
CA GLN A 817 31.56 -6.29 5.27
C GLN A 817 30.42 -6.86 4.40
N LYS A 818 29.16 -6.62 4.80
CA LYS A 818 27.99 -7.08 4.02
C LYS A 818 27.92 -6.46 2.62
N LEU A 819 28.27 -5.18 2.48
CA LEU A 819 28.33 -4.50 1.19
C LEU A 819 29.43 -5.12 0.32
N GLU A 820 30.64 -5.31 0.87
CA GLU A 820 31.78 -5.91 0.16
C GLU A 820 31.51 -7.36 -0.28
N GLU A 821 30.81 -8.16 0.55
CA GLU A 821 30.35 -9.51 0.20
C GLU A 821 29.42 -9.46 -1.03
N LYS A 822 28.37 -8.64 -1.00
CA LYS A 822 27.43 -8.48 -2.14
C LYS A 822 28.10 -7.92 -3.39
N GLN A 823 29.05 -7.00 -3.22
CA GLN A 823 29.85 -6.45 -4.32
C GLN A 823 30.72 -7.54 -4.97
N THR A 824 31.28 -8.44 -4.17
CA THR A 824 32.08 -9.59 -4.65
C THR A 824 31.21 -10.59 -5.41
N GLU A 825 30.02 -10.91 -4.89
CA GLU A 825 29.03 -11.76 -5.57
C GLU A 825 28.60 -11.17 -6.93
N GLY A 826 28.34 -9.85 -6.97
CA GLY A 826 28.02 -9.15 -8.21
C GLY A 826 29.14 -9.22 -9.27
N LEU A 827 30.40 -9.06 -8.86
CA LEU A 827 31.56 -9.22 -9.75
C LEU A 827 31.71 -10.66 -10.24
N GLN A 828 31.42 -11.65 -9.40
CA GLN A 828 31.46 -13.06 -9.78
C GLN A 828 30.38 -13.40 -10.80
N ALA A 829 29.14 -12.92 -10.60
CA ALA A 829 28.06 -13.11 -11.56
C ALA A 829 28.36 -12.48 -12.93
N ILE A 830 29.03 -11.32 -12.96
CA ILE A 830 29.50 -10.68 -14.21
C ILE A 830 30.54 -11.56 -14.91
N LYS A 831 31.50 -12.14 -14.17
CA LYS A 831 32.53 -13.07 -14.66
C LYS A 831 31.91 -14.32 -15.30
N GLU A 832 31.07 -15.02 -14.55
CA GLU A 832 30.42 -16.27 -15.00
C GLU A 832 29.61 -16.06 -16.29
N LYS A 833 28.87 -14.93 -16.37
CA LYS A 833 28.10 -14.59 -17.57
C LYS A 833 28.96 -14.17 -18.75
N GLY A 834 30.12 -13.55 -18.51
CA GLY A 834 31.12 -13.27 -19.54
C GLY A 834 31.66 -14.57 -20.16
N GLU A 835 32.00 -15.55 -19.33
CA GLU A 835 32.44 -16.88 -19.77
C GLU A 835 31.33 -17.63 -20.53
N GLN A 836 30.08 -17.54 -20.06
CA GLN A 836 28.94 -18.14 -20.75
C GLN A 836 28.73 -17.52 -22.14
N MET A 837 28.82 -16.19 -22.26
CA MET A 837 28.67 -15.49 -23.54
C MET A 837 29.76 -15.90 -24.54
N GLN A 838 30.99 -16.12 -24.08
CA GLN A 838 32.07 -16.63 -24.93
C GLN A 838 31.77 -18.04 -25.45
N LYS A 839 31.27 -18.95 -24.59
CA LYS A 839 30.85 -20.30 -24.98
C LYS A 839 29.71 -20.26 -26.01
N ASP A 840 28.71 -19.41 -25.80
CA ASP A 840 27.57 -19.26 -26.70
C ASP A 840 28.01 -18.74 -28.08
N LEU A 841 28.94 -17.77 -28.13
CA LEU A 841 29.52 -17.26 -29.38
C LEU A 841 30.31 -18.33 -30.15
N GLN A 842 31.05 -19.17 -29.44
CA GLN A 842 31.76 -20.30 -30.03
C GLN A 842 30.78 -21.32 -30.62
N GLN A 843 29.69 -21.62 -29.91
CA GLN A 843 28.64 -22.50 -30.41
C GLN A 843 27.94 -21.92 -31.65
N GLU A 844 27.62 -20.61 -31.65
CA GLU A 844 27.01 -19.93 -32.80
C GLU A 844 27.90 -20.03 -34.04
N TYR A 845 29.22 -19.81 -33.90
CA TYR A 845 30.16 -19.95 -34.99
C TYR A 845 30.19 -21.38 -35.56
N LEU A 846 30.24 -22.40 -34.69
CA LEU A 846 30.22 -23.80 -35.10
C LEU A 846 28.94 -24.16 -35.87
N GLU A 847 27.78 -23.63 -35.44
CA GLU A 847 26.51 -23.84 -36.14
C GLU A 847 26.49 -23.15 -37.51
N LYS A 848 27.02 -21.92 -37.62
CA LYS A 848 27.11 -21.17 -38.88
C LYS A 848 28.06 -21.82 -39.89
N VAL A 849 29.19 -22.34 -39.42
CA VAL A 849 30.13 -23.07 -40.27
C VAL A 849 29.51 -24.38 -40.78
N LYS A 850 28.71 -25.08 -39.96
CA LYS A 850 27.95 -26.27 -40.39
C LYS A 850 26.85 -25.95 -41.40
N SER A 851 26.17 -24.79 -41.30
CA SER A 851 25.10 -24.42 -42.25
C SER A 851 25.63 -23.92 -43.60
N LEU A 852 26.88 -23.47 -43.65
CA LEU A 852 27.51 -22.88 -44.83
C LEU A 852 27.49 -23.80 -46.06
N GLU A 853 27.74 -25.10 -45.89
CA GLU A 853 27.73 -26.09 -46.99
C GLU A 853 26.35 -26.19 -47.67
N LEU A 854 25.27 -26.12 -46.88
CA LEU A 854 23.90 -26.15 -47.39
C LEU A 854 23.57 -24.83 -48.10
N GLU A 855 23.91 -23.69 -47.50
CA GLU A 855 23.66 -22.36 -48.06
C GLU A 855 24.38 -22.14 -49.40
N ILE A 856 25.60 -22.67 -49.56
CA ILE A 856 26.35 -22.58 -50.81
C ILE A 856 25.73 -23.47 -51.88
N THR A 857 25.27 -24.68 -51.51
CA THR A 857 24.61 -25.60 -52.44
C THR A 857 23.37 -24.95 -53.06
N ASP A 858 22.57 -24.24 -52.26
CA ASP A 858 21.39 -23.51 -52.74
C ASP A 858 21.75 -22.33 -53.64
N VAL A 859 22.78 -21.54 -53.28
CA VAL A 859 23.22 -20.40 -54.12
C VAL A 859 23.84 -20.84 -55.44
N VAL A 860 24.57 -21.95 -55.45
CA VAL A 860 25.13 -22.53 -56.67
C VAL A 860 24.01 -23.07 -57.55
N HIS A 861 23.00 -23.72 -56.97
CA HIS A 861 21.79 -24.12 -57.69
C HIS A 861 21.12 -22.91 -58.37
N ASP A 862 20.88 -21.83 -57.63
CA ASP A 862 20.18 -20.65 -58.15
C ASP A 862 21.00 -19.88 -59.20
N CYS A 863 22.33 -19.88 -59.08
CA CYS A 863 23.23 -19.29 -60.07
C CYS A 863 23.25 -20.10 -61.38
N MET A 864 23.12 -21.43 -61.31
CA MET A 864 23.18 -22.33 -62.47
C MET A 864 21.81 -22.56 -63.14
N ALA A 865 20.72 -22.54 -62.39
CA ALA A 865 19.38 -22.91 -62.85
C ALA A 865 18.88 -22.13 -64.09
N PRO A 866 19.16 -20.82 -64.28
CA PRO A 866 18.73 -20.08 -65.47
C PRO A 866 19.35 -20.57 -66.78
N TRP A 867 20.55 -21.17 -66.71
CA TRP A 867 21.34 -21.56 -67.88
C TRP A 867 21.36 -23.08 -68.08
N PHE A 868 21.33 -23.86 -66.99
CA PHE A 868 21.45 -25.33 -67.00
C PHE A 868 20.43 -26.00 -66.05
N PRO A 869 19.14 -26.05 -66.43
CA PRO A 869 18.06 -26.50 -65.53
C PRO A 869 18.09 -28.00 -65.18
N SER A 870 18.63 -28.83 -66.07
CA SER A 870 18.71 -30.30 -65.91
C SER A 870 19.80 -30.67 -64.90
N GLU A 871 20.94 -30.00 -65.02
CA GLU A 871 22.12 -30.11 -64.18
C GLU A 871 21.86 -29.51 -62.79
N ALA A 872 21.15 -28.38 -62.71
CA ALA A 872 20.72 -27.80 -61.44
C ALA A 872 19.78 -28.73 -60.64
N LYS A 873 18.87 -29.46 -61.31
CA LYS A 873 18.00 -30.45 -60.65
C LYS A 873 18.77 -31.61 -60.00
N SER A 874 19.99 -31.91 -60.46
CA SER A 874 20.86 -32.94 -59.86
C SER A 874 21.48 -32.51 -58.52
N LEU A 875 21.59 -31.21 -58.25
CA LEU A 875 22.09 -30.65 -56.97
C LEU A 875 21.13 -30.92 -55.80
N LYS A 876 19.81 -30.92 -56.06
CA LYS A 876 18.78 -31.22 -55.04
C LYS A 876 18.71 -32.70 -54.64
N LYS A 877 19.50 -33.57 -55.30
CA LYS A 877 19.68 -34.99 -54.95
C LYS A 877 21.17 -35.26 -54.64
N GLY A 878 21.71 -34.61 -53.62
CA GLY A 878 23.08 -34.82 -53.09
C GLY A 878 23.12 -35.54 -51.73
N PRO A 879 24.26 -36.12 -51.32
CA PRO A 879 24.36 -37.39 -50.58
C PRO A 879 24.36 -37.32 -49.04
N LYS A 880 23.89 -38.41 -48.43
CA LYS A 880 24.17 -38.82 -47.05
C LYS A 880 25.65 -39.23 -46.94
N ASN A 881 26.53 -38.36 -46.43
CA ASN A 881 27.79 -38.73 -45.75
C ASN A 881 28.50 -37.46 -45.24
N CYS A 882 27.93 -36.84 -44.21
CA CYS A 882 28.53 -35.73 -43.47
C CYS A 882 29.15 -36.26 -42.17
N VAL A 883 30.33 -36.89 -42.23
CA VAL A 883 31.07 -37.28 -41.01
C VAL A 883 32.58 -37.03 -41.12
N ASN A 884 33.23 -37.31 -42.26
CA ASN A 884 34.70 -37.50 -42.26
C ASN A 884 35.56 -36.25 -42.55
N ARG A 885 35.00 -35.08 -42.85
CA ARG A 885 35.79 -33.83 -43.06
C ARG A 885 35.97 -33.02 -41.77
N TRP A 886 35.01 -33.13 -40.87
CA TRP A 886 34.97 -32.39 -39.60
C TRP A 886 35.95 -32.93 -38.56
N GLU A 887 36.17 -34.25 -38.52
CA GLU A 887 37.16 -34.90 -37.63
C GLU A 887 38.59 -34.40 -37.87
N PHE A 888 38.92 -33.98 -39.10
CA PHE A 888 40.26 -33.48 -39.44
C PHE A 888 40.50 -32.02 -39.01
N LEU A 889 39.44 -31.20 -38.94
CA LEU A 889 39.49 -29.83 -38.40
C LEU A 889 39.55 -29.84 -36.86
N PHE A 890 38.82 -30.77 -36.21
CA PHE A 890 38.93 -31.04 -34.78
C PHE A 890 40.35 -31.48 -34.39
N ALA A 891 40.96 -32.44 -35.11
CA ALA A 891 42.30 -32.96 -34.79
C ALA A 891 43.45 -31.95 -35.01
N LYS A 892 43.25 -30.92 -35.84
CA LYS A 892 44.25 -29.87 -36.10
C LYS A 892 44.20 -28.76 -35.03
N HIS A 893 43.05 -28.58 -34.37
CA HIS A 893 42.84 -27.56 -33.35
C HIS A 893 43.05 -28.08 -31.91
N ASP A 894 42.79 -29.37 -31.62
CA ASP A 894 43.16 -30.01 -30.33
C ASP A 894 44.68 -29.95 -30.07
N LYS A 895 45.48 -29.99 -31.14
CA LYS A 895 46.94 -29.78 -31.04
C LYS A 895 47.32 -28.35 -30.70
N MET A 896 46.48 -27.36 -31.02
CA MET A 896 46.70 -25.94 -30.74
C MET A 896 46.21 -25.56 -29.33
N GLU A 897 45.12 -26.15 -28.84
CA GLU A 897 44.67 -26.03 -27.45
C GLU A 897 45.62 -26.68 -26.45
N SER A 898 46.29 -27.78 -26.80
CA SER A 898 47.32 -28.40 -25.94
C SER A 898 48.57 -27.52 -25.72
N SER A 899 48.82 -26.56 -26.63
CA SER A 899 49.92 -25.60 -26.52
C SER A 899 49.56 -24.33 -25.73
N VAL A 900 48.28 -23.96 -25.68
CA VAL A 900 47.79 -22.80 -24.91
C VAL A 900 47.49 -23.19 -23.46
N THR A 901 47.00 -24.41 -23.21
CA THR A 901 46.84 -24.95 -21.84
C THR A 901 48.18 -25.21 -21.16
N LYS A 902 49.21 -25.63 -21.90
CA LYS A 902 50.59 -25.74 -21.35
C LYS A 902 51.19 -24.41 -20.90
N THR A 903 50.88 -23.30 -21.58
CA THR A 903 51.35 -21.96 -21.16
C THR A 903 50.54 -21.40 -19.98
N GLN A 904 49.29 -21.86 -19.78
CA GLN A 904 48.47 -21.52 -18.61
C GLN A 904 48.75 -22.39 -17.37
N GLU A 905 49.14 -23.66 -17.54
CA GLU A 905 49.60 -24.49 -16.41
C GLU A 905 51.00 -24.09 -15.91
N GLU A 906 51.90 -23.64 -16.79
CA GLU A 906 53.20 -23.08 -16.37
C GLU A 906 53.06 -21.76 -15.58
N SER A 907 52.03 -20.97 -15.84
CA SER A 907 51.73 -19.74 -15.08
C SER A 907 50.91 -19.97 -13.80
N LYS A 908 50.18 -21.09 -13.71
CA LYS A 908 49.59 -21.58 -12.44
C LYS A 908 50.65 -22.21 -11.53
N SER A 909 51.59 -22.98 -12.10
CA SER A 909 52.72 -23.57 -11.38
C SER A 909 53.70 -22.51 -10.83
N GLN A 910 53.86 -21.36 -11.48
CA GLN A 910 54.63 -20.22 -10.94
C GLN A 910 53.91 -19.47 -9.82
N LYS A 911 52.57 -19.52 -9.76
CA LYS A 911 51.78 -18.95 -8.65
C LYS A 911 51.74 -19.87 -7.43
N ASP A 912 51.69 -21.19 -7.64
CA ASP A 912 51.75 -22.16 -6.54
C ASP A 912 53.17 -22.29 -5.95
N SER A 913 54.23 -21.97 -6.72
CA SER A 913 55.59 -21.85 -6.17
C SER A 913 55.79 -20.57 -5.34
N LEU A 914 55.15 -19.45 -5.72
CA LEU A 914 55.19 -18.21 -4.91
C LEU A 914 54.29 -18.26 -3.67
N ALA A 915 53.22 -19.07 -3.67
CA ALA A 915 52.37 -19.27 -2.49
C ALA A 915 53.02 -20.20 -1.46
N LYS A 916 53.87 -21.14 -1.88
CA LYS A 916 54.64 -22.02 -0.96
C LYS A 916 55.82 -21.34 -0.28
N ASP A 917 56.40 -20.30 -0.88
CA ASP A 917 57.49 -19.52 -0.25
C ASP A 917 57.00 -18.48 0.77
N VAL A 918 55.67 -18.28 0.90
CA VAL A 918 55.06 -17.38 1.92
C VAL A 918 54.49 -18.16 3.12
N GLU A 919 54.25 -19.47 2.98
CA GLU A 919 53.84 -20.33 4.11
C GLU A 919 55.01 -20.93 4.91
N ASP A 920 56.26 -20.87 4.42
CA ASP A 920 57.43 -21.46 5.12
C ASP A 920 58.19 -20.49 6.07
N VAL A 921 57.59 -19.33 6.41
CA VAL A 921 58.12 -18.40 7.43
C VAL A 921 57.18 -18.25 8.65
N GLY A 922 56.02 -18.90 8.65
CA GLY A 922 54.98 -18.71 9.69
C GLY A 922 54.72 -19.89 10.63
N GLY A 923 55.53 -20.97 10.59
CA GLY A 923 55.15 -22.26 11.19
C GLY A 923 56.20 -22.92 12.10
N LYS A 924 56.84 -22.17 13.00
CA LYS A 924 57.60 -22.75 14.13
C LYS A 924 57.52 -21.85 15.35
N THR A 925 56.54 -22.07 16.24
CA THR A 925 56.75 -22.28 17.69
C THR A 925 55.43 -22.37 18.46
N LEU A 926 55.40 -23.32 19.40
CA LEU A 926 54.62 -23.33 20.65
C LEU A 926 53.17 -23.87 20.59
N SER A 927 53.10 -25.21 20.61
CA SER A 927 52.13 -25.94 21.43
C SER A 927 52.90 -26.76 22.48
N GLU A 928 53.04 -26.26 23.71
CA GLU A 928 53.22 -27.02 24.95
C GLU A 928 53.31 -26.06 26.16
N GLU A 929 52.84 -26.54 27.32
CA GLU A 929 52.83 -25.97 28.69
C GLU A 929 51.56 -25.17 29.13
N VAL A 930 50.62 -25.76 29.88
CA VAL A 930 50.53 -25.94 31.37
C VAL A 930 49.53 -24.91 31.96
N SER A 931 48.33 -25.32 32.38
CA SER A 931 47.93 -25.65 33.76
C SER A 931 48.17 -24.51 34.79
N THR A 932 47.17 -24.29 35.66
CA THR A 932 47.06 -23.31 36.78
C THR A 932 46.96 -21.84 36.33
N GLN A 933 45.96 -21.05 36.71
CA GLN A 933 45.16 -20.95 37.94
C GLN A 933 43.86 -20.21 37.65
#